data_AF-A0A0A8UMC6-F1
#
_entry.id   AF-A0A0A8UMC6-F1
#
_cell.length_a   1.000
_cell.length_b   1.000
_cell.length_c   1.000
_cell.angle_alpha   90.00
_cell.angle_beta   90.00
_cell.angle_gamma   90.00
#
_symmetry.space_group_name_H-M   'P 1'
#
loop_
_entity.id
_entity.type
_entity.pdbx_description
1 polymer ?
#
loop_
_entity_poly.entity_id
_entity_poly.type
_entity_poly.pdbx_seq_one_letter_code
_entity_poly.pdbx_strand_id
1 'polypeptide(L)'
;MHLVIYFCGTGNPGDTFGDHYDYVNRSKVCTVFVKGCDEPEVCNSGLFPNLKAFANRFVGKLFKAEDTKVKLAALKSFSPAEHSQEAVDNKLLESIGVRLDRTTIEGRVAKEEIESITLCGYSRGAVTCFEVARALHRMAPQIPVDIVADQPVPGNSYQGPLTNAGSIADCSDLTNLRNVSVILGSYTGSMANVDLHVKKEIPEDLTPYKNSYLFVGEAPFYEVIDAVKDKVTGDEIESAKYKTNVKPYYVNSQGELQELGYRFGDYTAAVFKELKIDANKERKYSMTPQEFSYLVDTYKAESLHETERVIHRGFFSQILPKLPRKAHRDLIIIPRESHHQDRPNAPTGEEHMHMQMAKYLDAKTGPDPREPSKKVKLGLVKEGAVERKTAVAKATYSKYESEEPTLFPVASKMQGFFGLGNQAYRYIDKLHPKGHVRKGMQWNDKKETLLDWWQSHENTSRSTQLTKELVKSLKTIDLNNKDELIKLFKQTDRWLMLKENSSTSRYYQVECLRGHIKHYLEENHGVLQQQIAHWNREELKHTDYFLKHWTEGSKAASWFKTKETEVLDQAFLTHSSLEPSEKNDRALLKAMDTWLTAKEGSSSSRYDLVLEMYEHLSGVIQNNYGIDLDQEAQISLR
;
A
#
# COMPACT_ATOMS: atom_id res chain seq x y z
N MET A 1 -8.37 -7.19 -34.88
CA MET A 1 -9.24 -6.62 -33.81
C MET A 1 -8.41 -6.25 -32.58
N HIS A 2 -8.75 -5.14 -31.92
CA HIS A 2 -8.23 -4.79 -30.59
C HIS A 2 -9.24 -5.16 -29.49
N LEU A 3 -8.80 -5.85 -28.44
CA LEU A 3 -9.66 -6.28 -27.34
C LEU A 3 -9.36 -5.50 -26.07
N VAL A 4 -10.39 -4.91 -25.46
CA VAL A 4 -10.29 -4.27 -24.15
C VAL A 4 -10.98 -5.14 -23.12
N ILE A 5 -10.31 -5.43 -22.01
CA ILE A 5 -10.87 -6.23 -20.92
C ILE A 5 -10.85 -5.39 -19.65
N TYR A 6 -12.02 -5.21 -19.05
CA TYR A 6 -12.20 -4.48 -17.81
C TYR A 6 -12.40 -5.44 -16.64
N PHE A 7 -11.51 -5.40 -15.65
CA PHE A 7 -11.65 -6.12 -14.40
C PHE A 7 -12.16 -5.18 -13.31
N CYS A 8 -13.41 -5.38 -12.90
CA CYS A 8 -13.95 -4.68 -11.74
C CYS A 8 -13.18 -5.10 -10.48
N GLY A 9 -12.93 -4.16 -9.56
CA GLY A 9 -12.43 -4.52 -8.23
C GLY A 9 -13.56 -4.77 -7.24
N THR A 10 -13.18 -5.06 -6.00
CA THR A 10 -14.14 -5.39 -4.93
C THR A 10 -15.18 -4.28 -4.73
N GLY A 11 -16.46 -4.63 -4.82
CA GLY A 11 -17.57 -3.70 -4.60
C GLY A 11 -17.73 -2.60 -5.66
N ASN A 12 -16.98 -2.65 -6.77
CA ASN A 12 -17.22 -1.77 -7.92
C ASN A 12 -18.11 -2.51 -8.92
N PRO A 13 -19.34 -2.04 -9.19
CA PRO A 13 -20.18 -2.68 -10.18
C PRO A 13 -19.62 -2.49 -11.61
N GLY A 14 -18.71 -1.52 -11.83
CA GLY A 14 -18.16 -1.19 -13.14
C GLY A 14 -19.09 -0.32 -13.97
N ASP A 15 -20.08 0.30 -13.33
CA ASP A 15 -21.21 0.89 -14.05
C ASP A 15 -20.86 2.18 -14.81
N THR A 16 -19.86 2.91 -14.33
CA THR A 16 -19.45 4.23 -14.86
C THR A 16 -18.29 4.18 -15.84
N PHE A 17 -17.69 3.01 -16.09
CA PHE A 17 -16.45 2.91 -16.87
C PHE A 17 -16.66 3.19 -18.36
N GLY A 18 -17.78 2.73 -18.94
CA GLY A 18 -18.06 2.88 -20.38
C GLY A 18 -18.28 4.32 -20.84
N ASP A 19 -18.64 5.22 -19.93
CA ASP A 19 -19.10 6.58 -20.25
C ASP A 19 -17.94 7.57 -20.49
N HIS A 20 -16.69 7.15 -20.22
CA HIS A 20 -15.53 8.05 -20.19
C HIS A 20 -14.45 7.77 -21.24
N TYR A 21 -14.58 6.71 -22.05
CA TYR A 21 -13.56 6.35 -23.05
C TYR A 21 -14.07 6.51 -24.48
N ASP A 22 -13.44 7.42 -25.23
CA ASP A 22 -13.72 7.65 -26.64
C ASP A 22 -12.66 6.97 -27.52
N TYR A 23 -12.93 5.73 -27.93
CA TYR A 23 -12.02 4.99 -28.82
C TYR A 23 -12.10 5.56 -30.25
N VAL A 24 -10.95 6.00 -30.78
CA VAL A 24 -10.79 6.61 -32.11
C VAL A 24 -11.34 5.74 -33.25
N ASN A 25 -11.38 4.40 -33.07
CA ASN A 25 -11.93 3.48 -34.07
C ASN A 25 -12.79 2.37 -33.43
N ARG A 26 -13.99 2.75 -32.94
CA ARG A 26 -14.94 1.82 -32.29
C ARG A 26 -15.26 0.57 -33.10
N SER A 27 -15.17 0.63 -34.44
CA SER A 27 -15.52 -0.49 -35.33
C SER A 27 -14.58 -1.70 -35.25
N LYS A 28 -13.38 -1.54 -34.70
CA LYS A 28 -12.38 -2.61 -34.53
C LYS A 28 -12.06 -2.95 -33.08
N VAL A 29 -12.81 -2.38 -32.14
CA VAL A 29 -12.62 -2.54 -30.70
C VAL A 29 -13.77 -3.34 -30.13
N CYS A 30 -13.45 -4.43 -29.44
CA CYS A 30 -14.41 -5.17 -28.64
C CYS A 30 -14.08 -5.03 -27.16
N THR A 31 -15.09 -5.03 -26.30
CA THR A 31 -14.93 -4.91 -24.85
C THR A 31 -15.46 -6.14 -24.14
N VAL A 32 -14.76 -6.55 -23.08
CA VAL A 32 -15.19 -7.59 -22.14
C VAL A 32 -15.21 -6.97 -20.75
N PHE A 33 -16.35 -7.03 -20.07
CA PHE A 33 -16.49 -6.58 -18.70
C PHE A 33 -16.53 -7.77 -17.76
N VAL A 34 -15.67 -7.77 -16.75
CA VAL A 34 -15.54 -8.83 -15.76
C VAL A 34 -15.94 -8.27 -14.39
N LYS A 35 -16.80 -8.99 -13.66
CA LYS A 35 -17.26 -8.61 -12.32
C LYS A 35 -16.11 -8.57 -11.29
N GLY A 36 -16.43 -8.09 -10.08
CA GLY A 36 -15.51 -7.99 -8.95
C GLY A 36 -15.01 -9.34 -8.42
N CYS A 37 -13.88 -9.34 -7.70
CA CYS A 37 -13.29 -10.57 -7.15
C CYS A 37 -14.10 -11.21 -6.00
N ASP A 38 -15.00 -10.44 -5.40
CA ASP A 38 -15.98 -10.89 -4.42
C ASP A 38 -17.04 -11.82 -5.03
N GLU A 39 -17.23 -11.78 -6.35
CA GLU A 39 -18.22 -12.62 -7.03
C GLU A 39 -17.79 -14.10 -7.10
N PRO A 40 -18.75 -15.04 -6.97
CA PRO A 40 -18.47 -16.47 -6.98
C PRO A 40 -17.75 -16.94 -8.25
N GLU A 41 -18.13 -16.40 -9.41
CA GLU A 41 -17.56 -16.81 -10.71
C GLU A 41 -16.15 -16.28 -10.95
N VAL A 42 -15.67 -15.35 -10.12
CA VAL A 42 -14.33 -14.74 -10.22
C VAL A 42 -13.40 -15.35 -9.17
N CYS A 43 -13.52 -14.96 -7.91
CA CYS A 43 -12.67 -15.49 -6.83
C CYS A 43 -13.44 -15.88 -5.57
N ASN A 44 -14.74 -15.57 -5.47
CA ASN A 44 -15.57 -15.79 -4.29
C ASN A 44 -14.92 -15.25 -3.00
N SER A 45 -14.16 -14.15 -3.09
CA SER A 45 -13.42 -13.61 -1.94
C SER A 45 -13.04 -12.15 -2.14
N GLY A 46 -13.61 -11.29 -1.31
CA GLY A 46 -13.25 -9.87 -1.22
C GLY A 46 -12.04 -9.60 -0.31
N LEU A 47 -11.52 -10.57 0.43
CA LEU A 47 -10.41 -10.35 1.38
C LEU A 47 -9.09 -10.92 0.84
N PHE A 48 -9.09 -12.18 0.44
CA PHE A 48 -7.91 -12.90 -0.07
C PHE A 48 -8.22 -13.62 -1.40
N PRO A 49 -8.54 -12.88 -2.46
CA PRO A 49 -8.85 -13.50 -3.75
C PRO A 49 -7.62 -14.18 -4.36
N ASN A 50 -7.83 -15.38 -4.91
CA ASN A 50 -6.81 -16.10 -5.68
C ASN A 50 -6.80 -15.63 -7.15
N LEU A 51 -6.30 -14.42 -7.37
CA LEU A 51 -6.32 -13.75 -8.68
C LEU A 51 -5.50 -14.50 -9.73
N LYS A 52 -4.43 -15.20 -9.32
CA LYS A 52 -3.63 -16.06 -10.20
C LYS A 52 -4.43 -17.24 -10.74
N ALA A 53 -5.16 -17.95 -9.87
CA ALA A 53 -6.00 -19.06 -10.30
C ALA A 53 -7.13 -18.57 -11.22
N PHE A 54 -7.76 -17.44 -10.88
CA PHE A 54 -8.74 -16.80 -11.73
C PHE A 54 -8.16 -16.45 -13.10
N ALA A 55 -7.01 -15.77 -13.17
CA ALA A 55 -6.37 -15.39 -14.43
C ALA A 55 -6.11 -16.59 -15.35
N ASN A 56 -5.63 -17.72 -14.80
CA ASN A 56 -5.43 -18.95 -15.58
C ASN A 56 -6.76 -19.50 -16.12
N ARG A 57 -7.79 -19.58 -15.27
CA ARG A 57 -9.12 -20.07 -15.68
C ARG A 57 -9.75 -19.16 -16.72
N PHE A 58 -9.69 -17.86 -16.51
CA PHE A 58 -10.22 -16.83 -17.39
C PHE A 58 -9.54 -16.90 -18.75
N VAL A 59 -8.21 -16.87 -18.79
CA VAL A 59 -7.46 -16.91 -20.05
C VAL A 59 -7.68 -18.24 -20.77
N GLY A 60 -7.64 -19.37 -20.07
CA GLY A 60 -7.82 -20.70 -20.66
C GLY A 60 -9.24 -20.98 -21.19
N LYS A 61 -10.25 -20.22 -20.75
CA LYS A 61 -11.63 -20.35 -21.23
C LYS A 61 -12.03 -19.28 -22.25
N LEU A 62 -11.54 -18.04 -22.11
CA LEU A 62 -11.91 -16.94 -23.00
C LEU A 62 -11.13 -16.99 -24.32
N PHE A 63 -9.88 -17.44 -24.29
CA PHE A 63 -9.01 -17.42 -25.45
C PHE A 63 -8.72 -18.81 -25.98
N LYS A 64 -8.58 -18.90 -27.30
CA LYS A 64 -8.07 -20.08 -27.99
C LYS A 64 -6.83 -19.67 -28.78
N ALA A 65 -5.72 -20.36 -28.52
CA ALA A 65 -4.52 -20.23 -29.32
C ALA A 65 -4.63 -21.08 -30.59
N GLU A 66 -4.30 -20.47 -31.74
CA GLU A 66 -4.21 -21.13 -33.04
C GLU A 66 -2.86 -20.73 -33.66
N ASP A 67 -1.86 -21.60 -33.54
CA ASP A 67 -0.46 -21.32 -33.92
C ASP A 67 0.10 -20.04 -33.27
N THR A 68 0.41 -19.02 -34.08
CA THR A 68 0.89 -17.70 -33.66
C THR A 68 -0.23 -16.70 -33.42
N LYS A 69 -1.49 -17.13 -33.47
CA LYS A 69 -2.68 -16.28 -33.40
C LYS A 69 -3.51 -16.59 -32.16
N VAL A 70 -4.26 -15.60 -31.69
CA VAL A 70 -5.27 -15.81 -30.63
C VAL A 70 -6.61 -15.27 -31.08
N LYS A 71 -7.65 -16.03 -30.77
CA LYS A 71 -9.05 -15.68 -31.00
C LYS A 71 -9.85 -15.89 -29.72
N LEU A 72 -11.06 -15.34 -29.69
CA LEU A 72 -12.04 -15.62 -28.65
C LEU A 72 -12.60 -17.04 -28.82
N ALA A 73 -12.67 -17.78 -27.72
CA ALA A 73 -13.22 -19.14 -27.68
C ALA A 73 -14.74 -19.17 -27.54
N ALA A 74 -15.34 -18.09 -27.04
CA ALA A 74 -16.79 -17.93 -26.89
C ALA A 74 -17.21 -16.49 -27.22
N LEU A 75 -18.41 -16.36 -27.78
CA LEU A 75 -19.00 -15.08 -28.18
C LEU A 75 -20.33 -14.84 -27.49
N LYS A 76 -20.65 -13.57 -27.28
CA LYS A 76 -21.95 -13.18 -26.71
C LYS A 76 -23.06 -13.30 -27.77
N SER A 77 -24.24 -13.78 -27.36
CA SER A 77 -25.49 -13.71 -28.12
C SER A 77 -26.61 -13.08 -27.28
N PHE A 78 -27.44 -12.22 -27.88
CA PHE A 78 -28.54 -11.52 -27.19
C PHE A 78 -29.81 -12.37 -27.01
N SER A 79 -29.97 -13.42 -27.80
CA SER A 79 -31.16 -14.27 -27.77
C SER A 79 -30.80 -15.68 -28.25
N PRO A 80 -29.94 -16.38 -27.51
CA PRO A 80 -29.55 -17.72 -27.90
C PRO A 80 -30.76 -18.66 -27.77
N ALA A 81 -31.00 -19.48 -28.80
CA ALA A 81 -31.97 -20.56 -28.67
C ALA A 81 -31.52 -21.52 -27.54
N GLU A 82 -32.46 -22.02 -26.75
CA GLU A 82 -32.18 -22.96 -25.66
C GLU A 82 -31.43 -24.19 -26.23
N HIS A 83 -30.35 -24.62 -25.56
CA HIS A 83 -29.43 -25.68 -26.02
C HIS A 83 -28.58 -25.39 -27.28
N SER A 84 -28.58 -24.17 -27.81
CA SER A 84 -27.65 -23.78 -28.89
C SER A 84 -26.21 -23.59 -28.40
N GLN A 85 -25.24 -23.62 -29.32
CA GLN A 85 -23.85 -23.24 -29.01
C GLN A 85 -23.76 -21.81 -28.45
N GLU A 86 -24.63 -20.91 -28.88
CA GLU A 86 -24.70 -19.55 -28.37
C GLU A 86 -25.13 -19.50 -26.90
N ALA A 87 -26.04 -20.38 -26.49
CA ALA A 87 -26.43 -20.52 -25.08
C ALA A 87 -25.28 -21.11 -24.25
N VAL A 88 -24.51 -22.04 -24.82
CA VAL A 88 -23.31 -22.62 -24.19
C VAL A 88 -22.23 -21.55 -24.02
N ASP A 89 -21.99 -20.72 -25.04
CA ASP A 89 -21.01 -19.64 -25.02
C ASP A 89 -21.37 -18.58 -23.97
N ASN A 90 -22.64 -18.14 -23.92
CA ASN A 90 -23.10 -17.21 -22.89
C ASN A 90 -22.89 -17.77 -21.47
N LYS A 91 -23.27 -19.04 -21.23
CA LYS A 91 -23.03 -19.71 -19.93
C LYS A 91 -21.54 -19.83 -19.60
N LEU A 92 -20.69 -20.08 -20.60
CA LEU A 92 -19.24 -20.14 -20.41
C LEU A 92 -18.68 -18.78 -19.97
N LEU A 93 -19.09 -17.71 -20.65
CA LEU A 93 -18.70 -16.34 -20.35
C LEU A 93 -19.14 -15.94 -18.92
N GLU A 94 -20.38 -16.21 -18.55
CA GLU A 94 -20.89 -15.99 -17.19
C GLU A 94 -20.08 -16.77 -16.15
N SER A 95 -19.70 -18.02 -16.44
CA SER A 95 -18.92 -18.88 -15.52
C SER A 95 -17.50 -18.37 -15.22
N ILE A 96 -17.01 -17.40 -15.97
CA ILE A 96 -15.74 -16.72 -15.74
C ILE A 96 -15.93 -15.25 -15.33
N GLY A 97 -17.14 -14.90 -14.88
CA GLY A 97 -17.48 -13.60 -14.35
C GLY A 97 -17.68 -12.52 -15.40
N VAL A 98 -17.93 -12.86 -16.67
CA VAL A 98 -18.20 -11.86 -17.71
C VAL A 98 -19.63 -11.32 -17.59
N ARG A 99 -19.75 -10.00 -17.63
CA ARG A 99 -21.01 -9.25 -17.69
C ARG A 99 -21.53 -9.19 -19.11
N LEU A 100 -22.49 -10.05 -19.46
CA LEU A 100 -23.08 -10.10 -20.81
C LEU A 100 -23.83 -8.80 -21.16
N ASP A 101 -24.40 -8.12 -20.18
CA ASP A 101 -25.13 -6.86 -20.35
C ASP A 101 -24.26 -5.69 -20.85
N ARG A 102 -22.94 -5.77 -20.67
CA ARG A 102 -21.98 -4.70 -21.04
C ARG A 102 -20.93 -5.08 -22.07
N THR A 103 -20.70 -6.38 -22.21
CA THR A 103 -19.66 -6.94 -23.09
C THR A 103 -20.11 -6.88 -24.55
N THR A 104 -19.20 -6.56 -25.48
CA THR A 104 -19.49 -6.33 -26.91
C THR A 104 -18.83 -7.33 -27.86
N ILE A 105 -18.38 -8.49 -27.37
CA ILE A 105 -17.75 -9.56 -28.18
C ILE A 105 -18.78 -10.36 -29.01
N GLU A 106 -19.59 -9.66 -29.80
CA GLU A 106 -20.65 -10.22 -30.61
C GLU A 106 -20.41 -10.00 -32.12
N GLY A 107 -21.07 -10.80 -32.96
CA GLY A 107 -21.02 -10.63 -34.42
C GLY A 107 -19.70 -11.02 -35.09
N ARG A 108 -19.46 -10.46 -36.29
CA ARG A 108 -18.32 -10.85 -37.14
C ARG A 108 -16.97 -10.32 -36.66
N VAL A 109 -16.94 -9.13 -36.05
CA VAL A 109 -15.70 -8.49 -35.58
C VAL A 109 -15.04 -9.32 -34.47
N ALA A 110 -15.84 -9.94 -33.60
CA ALA A 110 -15.33 -10.78 -32.53
C ALA A 110 -14.75 -12.15 -32.99
N LYS A 111 -14.96 -12.52 -34.27
CA LYS A 111 -14.34 -13.71 -34.90
C LYS A 111 -12.99 -13.39 -35.55
N GLU A 112 -12.61 -12.12 -35.63
CA GLU A 112 -11.31 -11.71 -36.15
C GLU A 112 -10.18 -12.07 -35.18
N GLU A 113 -8.96 -12.09 -35.73
CA GLU A 113 -7.75 -12.26 -34.95
C GLU A 113 -7.54 -11.10 -33.97
N ILE A 114 -7.12 -11.43 -32.75
CA ILE A 114 -6.76 -10.45 -31.72
C ILE A 114 -5.34 -9.97 -32.01
N GLU A 115 -5.21 -8.72 -32.43
CA GLU A 115 -3.93 -8.10 -32.79
C GLU A 115 -3.27 -7.42 -31.60
N SER A 116 -4.05 -7.03 -30.58
CA SER A 116 -3.56 -6.45 -29.32
C SER A 116 -4.66 -6.46 -28.26
N ILE A 117 -4.24 -6.41 -26.99
CA ILE A 117 -5.14 -6.45 -25.84
C ILE A 117 -4.81 -5.28 -24.90
N THR A 118 -5.83 -4.58 -24.40
CA THR A 118 -5.70 -3.66 -23.27
C THR A 118 -6.43 -4.23 -22.05
N LEU A 119 -5.72 -4.36 -20.93
CA LEU A 119 -6.26 -4.79 -19.66
C LEU A 119 -6.44 -3.57 -18.76
N CYS A 120 -7.68 -3.27 -18.41
CA CYS A 120 -8.05 -2.17 -17.53
C CYS A 120 -8.53 -2.74 -16.21
N GLY A 121 -8.09 -2.18 -15.08
CA GLY A 121 -8.44 -2.76 -13.79
C GLY A 121 -8.51 -1.78 -12.64
N TYR A 122 -9.57 -1.94 -11.84
CA TYR A 122 -9.88 -1.17 -10.64
C TYR A 122 -9.42 -1.88 -9.38
N SER A 123 -8.59 -1.22 -8.56
CA SER A 123 -8.10 -1.78 -7.29
C SER A 123 -7.52 -3.19 -7.50
N ARG A 124 -8.10 -4.26 -6.92
CA ARG A 124 -7.68 -5.65 -7.16
C ARG A 124 -7.86 -6.13 -8.61
N GLY A 125 -8.74 -5.49 -9.38
CA GLY A 125 -8.80 -5.63 -10.83
C GLY A 125 -7.50 -5.22 -11.52
N ALA A 126 -6.78 -4.22 -10.99
CA ALA A 126 -5.46 -3.84 -11.51
C ALA A 126 -4.42 -4.96 -11.30
N VAL A 127 -4.41 -5.60 -10.13
CA VAL A 127 -3.59 -6.80 -9.89
C VAL A 127 -3.96 -7.93 -10.85
N THR A 128 -5.25 -8.10 -11.11
CA THR A 128 -5.78 -9.09 -12.07
C THR A 128 -5.24 -8.84 -13.48
N CYS A 129 -5.06 -7.58 -13.90
CA CYS A 129 -4.46 -7.25 -15.19
C CYS A 129 -3.05 -7.85 -15.32
N PHE A 130 -2.21 -7.75 -14.29
CA PHE A 130 -0.85 -8.31 -14.32
C PHE A 130 -0.86 -9.84 -14.34
N GLU A 131 -1.72 -10.49 -13.56
CA GLU A 131 -1.86 -11.95 -13.58
C GLU A 131 -2.40 -12.47 -14.91
N VAL A 132 -3.36 -11.77 -15.52
CA VAL A 132 -3.90 -12.08 -16.84
C VAL A 132 -2.84 -11.85 -17.92
N ALA A 133 -2.06 -10.76 -17.84
CA ALA A 133 -0.93 -10.54 -18.74
C ALA A 133 0.10 -11.68 -18.67
N ARG A 134 0.39 -12.20 -17.46
CA ARG A 134 1.28 -13.36 -17.27
C ARG A 134 0.69 -14.66 -17.83
N ALA A 135 -0.63 -14.87 -17.72
CA ALA A 135 -1.29 -16.01 -18.33
C ALA A 135 -1.31 -15.90 -19.87
N LEU A 136 -1.58 -14.70 -20.41
CA LEU A 136 -1.52 -14.42 -21.84
C LEU A 136 -0.10 -14.56 -22.39
N HIS A 137 0.93 -14.09 -21.70
CA HIS A 137 2.32 -14.24 -22.11
C HIS A 137 2.73 -15.71 -22.26
N ARG A 138 2.25 -16.59 -21.37
CA ARG A 138 2.47 -18.04 -21.48
C ARG A 138 1.74 -18.69 -22.66
N MET A 139 0.56 -18.18 -23.00
CA MET A 139 -0.25 -18.70 -24.11
C MET A 139 0.18 -18.15 -25.48
N ALA A 140 0.47 -16.86 -25.55
CA ALA A 140 0.71 -16.09 -26.78
C ALA A 140 1.64 -14.90 -26.50
N PRO A 141 2.95 -15.14 -26.30
CA PRO A 141 3.94 -14.11 -25.98
C PRO A 141 4.15 -13.07 -27.10
N GLN A 142 3.61 -13.30 -28.29
CA GLN A 142 3.69 -12.40 -29.44
C GLN A 142 2.61 -11.31 -29.44
N ILE A 143 1.52 -11.47 -28.69
CA ILE A 143 0.41 -10.49 -28.71
C ILE A 143 0.74 -9.33 -27.80
N PRO A 144 0.79 -8.08 -28.32
CA PRO A 144 1.00 -6.90 -27.52
C PRO A 144 -0.11 -6.72 -26.48
N VAL A 145 0.30 -6.53 -25.23
CA VAL A 145 -0.59 -6.25 -24.10
C VAL A 145 -0.28 -4.87 -23.54
N ASP A 146 -1.32 -4.06 -23.37
CA ASP A 146 -1.27 -2.82 -22.60
C ASP A 146 -2.00 -3.03 -21.26
N ILE A 147 -1.53 -2.38 -20.19
CA ILE A 147 -2.19 -2.40 -18.88
C ILE A 147 -2.52 -0.96 -18.47
N VAL A 148 -3.75 -0.74 -18.02
CA VAL A 148 -4.21 0.51 -17.41
C VAL A 148 -4.78 0.21 -16.03
N ALA A 149 -4.00 0.46 -14.98
CA ALA A 149 -4.51 0.45 -13.62
C ALA A 149 -5.26 1.77 -13.38
N ASP A 150 -6.59 1.74 -13.54
CA ASP A 150 -7.47 2.92 -13.44
C ASP A 150 -7.64 3.43 -12.00
N GLN A 151 -7.00 2.74 -11.04
CA GLN A 151 -6.84 3.11 -9.65
C GLN A 151 -5.50 2.61 -9.09
N PRO A 152 -5.07 3.11 -7.92
CA PRO A 152 -3.87 2.64 -7.27
C PRO A 152 -3.87 1.12 -7.06
N VAL A 153 -2.84 0.45 -7.59
CA VAL A 153 -2.67 -1.01 -7.48
C VAL A 153 -2.51 -1.36 -6.00
N PRO A 154 -3.48 -2.04 -5.37
CA PRO A 154 -3.41 -2.34 -3.97
C PRO A 154 -2.37 -3.44 -3.75
N GLY A 155 -1.41 -3.18 -2.89
CA GLY A 155 -0.71 -4.26 -2.19
C GLY A 155 -1.62 -4.86 -1.13
N ASN A 156 -1.31 -6.09 -0.75
CA ASN A 156 -1.90 -6.67 0.45
C ASN A 156 -1.27 -5.99 1.68
N SER A 157 -2.06 -5.92 2.76
CA SER A 157 -1.58 -5.59 4.11
C SER A 157 -0.35 -6.43 4.52
N TYR A 158 -0.24 -7.64 3.95
CA TYR A 158 0.89 -8.55 4.09
C TYR A 158 1.67 -8.64 2.78
N GLN A 159 2.95 -8.28 2.80
CA GLN A 159 3.88 -8.51 1.69
C GLN A 159 4.74 -9.74 1.99
N GLY A 160 4.24 -10.91 1.58
CA GLY A 160 4.95 -12.18 1.70
C GLY A 160 5.02 -12.92 0.36
N PRO A 161 5.89 -13.93 0.23
CA PRO A 161 5.82 -14.89 -0.88
C PRO A 161 4.39 -15.43 -1.02
N LEU A 162 3.91 -15.60 -2.26
CA LEU A 162 2.56 -16.08 -2.60
C LEU A 162 1.40 -15.10 -2.35
N THR A 163 1.67 -13.87 -1.91
CA THR A 163 0.65 -12.81 -1.86
C THR A 163 0.41 -12.22 -3.26
N ASN A 164 -0.77 -11.64 -3.48
CA ASN A 164 -1.08 -10.85 -4.69
C ASN A 164 -0.03 -9.77 -4.97
N ALA A 165 0.57 -9.23 -3.89
CA ALA A 165 1.67 -8.28 -3.98
C ALA A 165 2.96 -8.92 -4.51
N GLY A 166 3.37 -10.04 -3.92
CA GLY A 166 4.56 -10.77 -4.33
C GLY A 166 4.46 -11.39 -5.72
N SER A 167 3.26 -11.73 -6.19
CA SER A 167 3.06 -12.37 -7.50
C SER A 167 3.21 -11.42 -8.69
N ILE A 168 2.94 -10.12 -8.47
CA ILE A 168 3.08 -9.08 -9.50
C ILE A 168 4.33 -8.21 -9.32
N ALA A 169 5.07 -8.35 -8.21
CA ALA A 169 6.22 -7.51 -7.89
C ALA A 169 7.30 -7.50 -9.00
N ASP A 170 7.54 -8.64 -9.66
CA ASP A 170 8.42 -8.73 -10.83
C ASP A 170 7.65 -9.24 -12.06
N CYS A 171 7.49 -8.36 -13.04
CA CYS A 171 6.90 -8.62 -14.35
C CYS A 171 7.93 -8.39 -15.47
N SER A 172 9.23 -8.36 -15.17
CA SER A 172 10.28 -8.05 -16.15
C SER A 172 10.43 -9.12 -17.23
N ASP A 173 9.89 -10.32 -16.99
CA ASP A 173 9.82 -11.44 -17.92
C ASP A 173 8.70 -11.31 -18.97
N LEU A 174 7.71 -10.43 -18.76
CA LEU A 174 6.54 -10.30 -19.62
C LEU A 174 6.83 -9.49 -20.88
N THR A 175 7.59 -10.07 -21.81
CA THR A 175 8.10 -9.40 -23.02
C THR A 175 7.05 -8.83 -23.97
N ASN A 176 5.79 -9.23 -23.80
CA ASN A 176 4.66 -8.78 -24.61
C ASN A 176 3.99 -7.51 -24.07
N LEU A 177 4.38 -7.04 -22.87
CA LEU A 177 3.92 -5.77 -22.34
C LEU A 177 4.49 -4.61 -23.17
N ARG A 178 3.60 -3.86 -23.81
CA ARG A 178 3.93 -2.70 -24.64
C ARG A 178 3.80 -1.41 -23.84
N ASN A 179 2.63 -1.13 -23.27
CA ASN A 179 2.40 0.05 -22.43
C ASN A 179 1.82 -0.35 -21.08
N VAL A 180 2.31 0.25 -20.00
CA VAL A 180 1.76 0.04 -18.66
C VAL A 180 1.58 1.38 -17.97
N SER A 181 0.31 1.71 -17.68
CA SER A 181 -0.07 2.89 -16.91
C SER A 181 -0.47 2.49 -15.50
N VAL A 182 0.25 3.01 -14.50
CA VAL A 182 -0.05 2.78 -13.08
C VAL A 182 -0.34 4.11 -12.40
N ILE A 183 -1.48 4.18 -11.72
CA ILE A 183 -1.80 5.29 -10.84
C ILE A 183 -1.16 5.05 -9.47
N LEU A 184 -0.46 6.04 -8.94
CA LEU A 184 -0.08 6.12 -7.53
C LEU A 184 -0.89 7.22 -6.85
N GLY A 185 -1.59 6.88 -5.77
CA GLY A 185 -2.42 7.83 -5.03
C GLY A 185 -3.06 7.21 -3.79
N SER A 186 -3.24 7.98 -2.72
CA SER A 186 -3.88 7.49 -1.49
C SER A 186 -5.41 7.59 -1.58
N TYR A 187 -6.12 6.56 -1.12
CA TYR A 187 -7.59 6.57 -1.05
C TYR A 187 -8.06 7.42 0.12
N THR A 188 -8.98 8.34 -0.12
CA THR A 188 -9.83 8.94 0.91
C THR A 188 -11.25 8.52 0.54
N GLY A 189 -11.95 7.86 1.48
CA GLY A 189 -13.32 7.45 1.25
C GLY A 189 -14.17 7.80 2.45
N SER A 190 -15.41 8.17 2.20
CA SER A 190 -16.48 8.04 3.17
C SER A 190 -16.74 6.54 3.37
N MET A 191 -16.99 6.11 4.61
CA MET A 191 -17.71 4.86 4.79
C MET A 191 -19.16 5.15 4.38
N ALA A 192 -19.65 4.41 3.39
CA ALA A 192 -21.08 4.39 3.14
C ALA A 192 -21.71 3.42 4.14
N ASN A 193 -22.78 3.85 4.79
CA ASN A 193 -23.61 2.98 5.61
C ASN A 193 -25.00 2.86 4.98
N VAL A 194 -25.68 1.80 5.37
CA VAL A 194 -27.12 1.66 5.20
C VAL A 194 -27.78 1.77 6.56
N ASP A 195 -28.96 2.37 6.56
CA ASP A 195 -29.79 2.46 7.76
C ASP A 195 -30.80 1.31 7.78
N LEU A 196 -30.78 0.55 8.87
CA LEU A 196 -31.73 -0.50 9.16
C LEU A 196 -32.54 -0.12 10.40
N HIS A 197 -33.86 -0.14 10.29
CA HIS A 197 -34.77 0.08 11.41
C HIS A 197 -35.46 -1.21 11.77
N VAL A 198 -35.32 -1.63 13.03
CA VAL A 198 -36.09 -2.73 13.60
C VAL A 198 -37.41 -2.17 14.12
N LYS A 199 -38.52 -2.79 13.74
CA LYS A 199 -39.90 -2.41 14.08
C LYS A 199 -40.75 -3.63 14.40
N LYS A 200 -41.76 -3.46 15.26
CA LYS A 200 -42.75 -4.51 15.52
C LYS A 200 -43.77 -4.62 14.39
N GLU A 201 -44.22 -3.47 13.91
CA GLU A 201 -45.20 -3.32 12.85
C GLU A 201 -44.71 -2.32 11.79
N ILE A 202 -45.25 -2.39 10.58
CA ILE A 202 -44.93 -1.41 9.51
C ILE A 202 -45.45 -0.04 9.97
N PRO A 203 -44.60 1.01 10.04
CA PRO A 203 -45.06 2.35 10.40
C PRO A 203 -46.09 2.88 9.39
N GLU A 204 -47.14 3.56 9.88
CA GLU A 204 -48.15 4.20 9.03
C GLU A 204 -47.55 5.31 8.15
N ASP A 205 -46.58 6.05 8.67
CA ASP A 205 -45.79 7.02 7.91
C ASP A 205 -44.41 6.46 7.57
N LEU A 206 -44.20 6.18 6.28
CA LEU A 206 -42.93 5.69 5.73
C LEU A 206 -41.97 6.81 5.32
N THR A 207 -42.42 8.06 5.34
CA THR A 207 -41.59 9.22 4.94
C THR A 207 -40.27 9.33 5.69
N PRO A 208 -40.18 9.06 7.01
CA PRO A 208 -38.92 9.10 7.75
C PRO A 208 -37.93 7.99 7.40
N TYR A 209 -38.38 6.98 6.66
CA TYR A 209 -37.61 5.77 6.33
C TYR A 209 -37.19 5.74 4.86
N LYS A 210 -37.40 6.82 4.10
CA LYS A 210 -36.97 6.89 2.70
C LYS A 210 -35.49 6.56 2.55
N ASN A 211 -35.19 5.72 1.56
CA ASN A 211 -33.86 5.19 1.28
C ASN A 211 -33.26 4.39 2.45
N SER A 212 -34.08 3.78 3.31
CA SER A 212 -33.63 2.90 4.39
C SER A 212 -34.36 1.57 4.38
N TYR A 213 -33.93 0.67 5.27
CA TYR A 213 -34.48 -0.67 5.40
C TYR A 213 -35.30 -0.81 6.68
N LEU A 214 -36.37 -1.59 6.61
CA LEU A 214 -37.19 -1.97 7.75
C LEU A 214 -37.10 -3.48 7.96
N PHE A 215 -36.89 -3.89 9.21
CA PHE A 215 -37.08 -5.27 9.64
C PHE A 215 -38.29 -5.29 10.56
N VAL A 216 -39.37 -5.90 10.08
CA VAL A 216 -40.67 -5.89 10.77
C VAL A 216 -41.03 -7.29 11.21
N GLY A 217 -41.31 -7.47 12.50
CA GLY A 217 -41.78 -8.73 13.07
C GLY A 217 -42.13 -8.61 14.55
N GLU A 218 -42.94 -9.53 15.06
CA GLU A 218 -43.27 -9.59 16.49
C GLU A 218 -42.20 -10.35 17.29
N ALA A 219 -41.99 -9.94 18.54
CA ALA A 219 -41.09 -10.64 19.45
C ALA A 219 -41.76 -11.90 20.06
N PRO A 220 -41.06 -13.04 20.14
CA PRO A 220 -39.67 -13.26 19.76
C PRO A 220 -39.50 -13.35 18.22
N PHE A 221 -38.48 -12.65 17.70
CA PHE A 221 -38.20 -12.55 16.26
C PHE A 221 -37.82 -13.91 15.62
N TYR A 222 -37.50 -14.89 16.45
CA TYR A 222 -37.22 -16.26 16.04
C TYR A 222 -37.71 -17.27 17.09
N GLU A 223 -38.08 -18.45 16.61
CA GLU A 223 -38.39 -19.63 17.42
C GLU A 223 -37.33 -20.70 17.20
N VAL A 224 -36.83 -21.31 18.28
CA VAL A 224 -35.93 -22.47 18.21
C VAL A 224 -36.77 -23.70 17.86
N ILE A 225 -36.53 -24.28 16.69
CA ILE A 225 -37.26 -25.45 16.18
C ILE A 225 -36.61 -26.76 16.65
N ASP A 226 -35.29 -26.85 16.64
CA ASP A 226 -34.52 -28.04 17.03
C ASP A 226 -33.20 -27.64 17.66
N ALA A 227 -32.83 -28.23 18.80
CA ALA A 227 -31.49 -28.10 19.39
C ALA A 227 -30.69 -29.38 19.09
N VAL A 228 -29.57 -29.26 18.36
CA VAL A 228 -28.69 -30.40 18.07
C VAL A 228 -27.50 -30.36 19.03
N LYS A 229 -27.37 -31.38 19.89
CA LYS A 229 -26.19 -31.52 20.77
C LYS A 229 -24.96 -31.96 19.97
N ASP A 230 -23.82 -31.33 20.23
CA ASP A 230 -22.56 -31.74 19.61
C ASP A 230 -22.12 -33.09 20.18
N LYS A 231 -21.91 -34.04 19.28
CA LYS A 231 -21.53 -35.41 19.61
C LYS A 231 -20.07 -35.53 20.07
N VAL A 232 -19.24 -34.51 19.87
CA VAL A 232 -17.79 -34.55 20.20
C VAL A 232 -17.51 -33.94 21.58
N THR A 233 -18.18 -32.85 21.93
CA THR A 233 -17.91 -32.10 23.17
C THR A 233 -18.95 -32.34 24.27
N GLY A 234 -20.16 -32.80 23.91
CA GLY A 234 -21.28 -32.92 24.85
C GLY A 234 -21.96 -31.58 25.18
N ASP A 235 -21.42 -30.47 24.67
CA ASP A 235 -22.00 -29.14 24.79
C ASP A 235 -23.13 -28.94 23.77
N GLU A 236 -24.15 -28.15 24.15
CA GLU A 236 -25.15 -27.68 23.21
C GLU A 236 -24.51 -26.67 22.25
N ILE A 237 -24.19 -27.09 21.03
CA ILE A 237 -23.76 -26.15 19.98
C ILE A 237 -25.01 -25.51 19.38
N GLU A 238 -25.02 -24.17 19.31
CA GLU A 238 -26.07 -23.29 18.76
C GLU A 238 -26.32 -23.48 17.24
N SER A 239 -26.36 -24.69 16.69
CA SER A 239 -26.97 -24.95 15.37
C SER A 239 -28.46 -25.23 15.52
N ALA A 240 -29.15 -24.37 16.26
CA ALA A 240 -30.59 -24.41 16.31
C ALA A 240 -31.16 -24.01 14.95
N LYS A 241 -32.12 -24.78 14.43
CA LYS A 241 -32.94 -24.30 13.31
C LYS A 241 -33.86 -23.22 13.87
N TYR A 242 -33.84 -22.04 13.27
CA TYR A 242 -34.67 -20.92 13.69
C TYR A 242 -35.76 -20.65 12.67
N LYS A 243 -37.01 -20.51 13.11
CA LYS A 243 -38.06 -19.93 12.28
C LYS A 243 -38.10 -18.44 12.58
N THR A 244 -37.83 -17.58 11.58
CA THR A 244 -37.97 -16.14 11.77
C THR A 244 -39.39 -15.67 11.46
N ASN A 245 -39.90 -14.75 12.28
CA ASN A 245 -41.18 -14.06 12.07
C ASN A 245 -40.97 -12.65 11.46
N VAL A 246 -39.77 -12.39 10.93
CA VAL A 246 -39.32 -11.07 10.52
C VAL A 246 -39.27 -11.00 9.01
N LYS A 247 -39.74 -9.88 8.47
CA LYS A 247 -39.68 -9.59 7.05
C LYS A 247 -38.81 -8.36 6.78
N PRO A 248 -37.83 -8.47 5.88
CA PRO A 248 -37.05 -7.33 5.43
C PRO A 248 -37.82 -6.55 4.36
N TYR A 249 -37.83 -5.23 4.50
CA TYR A 249 -38.36 -4.32 3.50
C TYR A 249 -37.34 -3.22 3.20
N TYR A 250 -37.40 -2.70 1.98
CA TYR A 250 -36.77 -1.46 1.56
C TYR A 250 -37.84 -0.39 1.36
N VAL A 251 -37.59 0.83 1.83
CA VAL A 251 -38.45 1.98 1.56
C VAL A 251 -37.72 2.86 0.55
N ASN A 252 -38.29 3.01 -0.65
CA ASN A 252 -37.64 3.75 -1.73
C ASN A 252 -37.70 5.27 -1.52
N SER A 253 -37.10 6.04 -2.44
CA SER A 253 -37.06 7.50 -2.37
C SER A 253 -38.46 8.18 -2.40
N GLN A 254 -39.46 7.48 -2.92
CA GLN A 254 -40.85 7.90 -2.98
C GLN A 254 -41.60 7.60 -1.67
N GLY A 255 -41.06 6.74 -0.80
CA GLY A 255 -41.70 6.27 0.44
C GLY A 255 -42.52 5.00 0.25
N GLU A 256 -42.32 4.28 -0.86
CA GLU A 256 -43.03 3.03 -1.16
C GLU A 256 -42.25 1.84 -0.59
N LEU A 257 -43.00 0.87 -0.07
CA LEU A 257 -42.45 -0.32 0.58
C LEU A 257 -42.22 -1.44 -0.44
N GLN A 258 -41.02 -2.02 -0.45
CA GLN A 258 -40.65 -3.18 -1.25
C GLN A 258 -40.17 -4.32 -0.33
N GLU A 259 -40.83 -5.47 -0.35
CA GLU A 259 -40.35 -6.68 0.35
C GLU A 259 -39.08 -7.22 -0.32
N LEU A 260 -38.11 -7.64 0.49
CA LEU A 260 -36.81 -8.15 0.03
C LEU A 260 -36.66 -9.66 0.28
N GLY A 261 -35.78 -10.28 -0.51
CA GLY A 261 -35.29 -11.64 -0.24
C GLY A 261 -34.40 -11.68 1.00
N TYR A 262 -34.61 -12.71 1.82
CA TYR A 262 -33.91 -12.87 3.09
C TYR A 262 -32.88 -14.00 3.01
N ARG A 263 -31.59 -13.62 3.11
CA ARG A 263 -30.48 -14.49 2.69
C ARG A 263 -30.21 -15.67 3.62
N PHE A 264 -30.39 -15.46 4.93
CA PHE A 264 -30.09 -16.46 5.97
C PHE A 264 -31.24 -16.60 6.97
N GLY A 265 -32.45 -16.87 6.47
CA GLY A 265 -33.65 -17.16 7.29
C GLY A 265 -33.37 -18.03 8.50
N ASP A 266 -32.71 -19.17 8.26
CA ASP A 266 -32.45 -20.21 9.26
C ASP A 266 -31.31 -19.87 10.24
N TYR A 267 -30.48 -18.84 9.97
CA TYR A 267 -29.35 -18.40 10.81
C TYR A 267 -29.49 -16.98 11.35
N THR A 268 -30.68 -16.39 11.22
CA THR A 268 -31.02 -15.03 11.64
C THR A 268 -30.51 -14.66 13.03
N ALA A 269 -30.72 -15.54 14.01
CA ALA A 269 -30.33 -15.30 15.39
C ALA A 269 -28.80 -15.14 15.54
N ALA A 270 -28.02 -15.97 14.84
CA ALA A 270 -26.56 -15.90 14.86
C ALA A 270 -26.07 -14.60 14.17
N VAL A 271 -26.66 -14.26 13.01
CA VAL A 271 -26.30 -13.04 12.27
C VAL A 271 -26.64 -11.79 13.09
N PHE A 272 -27.81 -11.74 13.73
CA PHE A 272 -28.19 -10.59 14.58
C PHE A 272 -27.29 -10.47 15.80
N LYS A 273 -26.94 -11.58 16.44
CA LYS A 273 -25.99 -11.63 17.57
C LYS A 273 -24.61 -11.10 17.15
N GLU A 274 -24.10 -11.53 15.99
CA GLU A 274 -22.83 -11.08 15.43
C GLU A 274 -22.85 -9.58 15.10
N LEU A 275 -23.93 -9.10 14.46
CA LEU A 275 -24.14 -7.71 14.09
C LEU A 275 -24.62 -6.82 15.26
N LYS A 276 -24.79 -7.40 16.47
CA LYS A 276 -25.29 -6.72 17.68
C LYS A 276 -26.64 -6.02 17.45
N ILE A 277 -27.50 -6.65 16.64
CA ILE A 277 -28.88 -6.24 16.41
C ILE A 277 -29.72 -6.83 17.55
N ASP A 278 -30.39 -5.95 18.29
CA ASP A 278 -31.29 -6.32 19.37
C ASP A 278 -32.69 -6.40 18.76
N ALA A 279 -33.07 -7.61 18.39
CA ALA A 279 -34.35 -7.90 17.77
C ALA A 279 -35.56 -7.46 18.61
N ASN A 280 -35.40 -7.33 19.93
CA ASN A 280 -36.49 -7.01 20.85
C ASN A 280 -36.68 -5.50 21.07
N LYS A 281 -35.85 -4.65 20.45
CA LYS A 281 -35.91 -3.20 20.63
C LYS A 281 -36.11 -2.51 19.29
N GLU A 282 -37.17 -1.71 19.20
CA GLU A 282 -37.34 -0.82 18.07
C GLU A 282 -36.24 0.24 18.05
N ARG A 283 -35.41 0.20 17.02
CA ARG A 283 -34.17 0.98 16.98
C ARG A 283 -33.65 1.09 15.55
N LYS A 284 -32.97 2.21 15.29
CA LYS A 284 -32.13 2.40 14.11
C LYS A 284 -30.73 1.81 14.32
N TYR A 285 -30.24 1.10 13.33
CA TYR A 285 -28.89 0.57 13.20
C TYR A 285 -28.29 1.17 11.94
N SER A 286 -27.06 1.65 12.05
CA SER A 286 -26.28 2.10 10.89
C SER A 286 -25.13 1.12 10.73
N MET A 287 -25.03 0.48 9.58
CA MET A 287 -24.08 -0.60 9.33
C MET A 287 -23.50 -0.53 7.93
N THR A 288 -22.36 -1.17 7.72
CA THR A 288 -21.70 -1.19 6.42
C THR A 288 -22.49 -2.06 5.42
N PRO A 289 -22.36 -1.82 4.10
CA PRO A 289 -22.99 -2.67 3.09
C PRO A 289 -22.58 -4.14 3.17
N GLN A 290 -21.34 -4.39 3.61
CA GLN A 290 -20.84 -5.74 3.81
C GLN A 290 -21.57 -6.44 4.97
N GLU A 291 -21.70 -5.78 6.12
CA GLU A 291 -22.50 -6.29 7.26
C GLU A 291 -23.96 -6.51 6.85
N PHE A 292 -24.54 -5.57 6.10
CA PHE A 292 -25.92 -5.66 5.63
C PHE A 292 -26.15 -6.78 4.60
N SER A 293 -25.14 -7.12 3.79
CA SER A 293 -25.23 -8.23 2.82
C SER A 293 -25.35 -9.62 3.46
N TYR A 294 -25.13 -9.73 4.77
CA TYR A 294 -25.46 -10.93 5.55
C TYR A 294 -26.95 -11.01 5.91
N LEU A 295 -27.72 -9.96 5.71
CA LEU A 295 -29.15 -9.91 6.05
C LEU A 295 -30.04 -10.11 4.81
N VAL A 296 -29.68 -9.48 3.69
CA VAL A 296 -30.49 -9.49 2.46
C VAL A 296 -29.68 -9.93 1.24
N ASP A 297 -30.36 -10.48 0.25
CA ASP A 297 -29.71 -10.96 -0.99
C ASP A 297 -29.15 -9.83 -1.85
N THR A 298 -29.83 -8.68 -1.83
CA THR A 298 -29.45 -7.49 -2.59
C THR A 298 -29.76 -6.24 -1.78
N TYR A 299 -28.91 -5.24 -1.89
CA TYR A 299 -29.15 -3.91 -1.34
C TYR A 299 -29.19 -2.88 -2.48
N LYS A 300 -29.81 -1.74 -2.21
CA LYS A 300 -30.05 -0.63 -3.14
C LYS A 300 -28.97 0.44 -2.99
N ALA A 301 -28.30 0.82 -4.06
CA ALA A 301 -27.19 1.78 -4.01
C ALA A 301 -27.64 3.15 -3.48
N GLU A 302 -28.88 3.55 -3.79
CA GLU A 302 -29.50 4.79 -3.32
C GLU A 302 -29.78 4.82 -1.80
N SER A 303 -29.70 3.68 -1.11
CA SER A 303 -29.80 3.60 0.36
C SER A 303 -28.51 3.92 1.10
N LEU A 304 -27.42 4.05 0.35
CA LEU A 304 -26.12 4.39 0.90
C LEU A 304 -26.08 5.87 1.28
N HIS A 305 -25.72 6.14 2.52
CA HIS A 305 -25.37 7.48 2.97
C HIS A 305 -23.95 7.49 3.51
N GLU A 306 -23.24 8.58 3.23
CA GLU A 306 -21.88 8.77 3.72
C GLU A 306 -21.92 9.06 5.23
N THR A 307 -21.12 8.33 6.00
CA THR A 307 -20.90 8.69 7.40
C THR A 307 -20.06 9.96 7.49
N GLU A 308 -20.34 10.82 8.46
CA GLU A 308 -19.51 11.99 8.81
C GLU A 308 -18.04 11.62 9.13
N ARG A 309 -17.76 10.33 9.39
CA ARG A 309 -16.40 9.84 9.53
C ARG A 309 -15.73 9.69 8.17
N VAL A 310 -14.90 10.67 7.83
CA VAL A 310 -13.87 10.51 6.79
C VAL A 310 -12.94 9.39 7.21
N ILE A 311 -12.98 8.27 6.49
CA ILE A 311 -12.04 7.18 6.72
C ILE A 311 -10.84 7.39 5.81
N HIS A 312 -9.72 7.68 6.45
CA HIS A 312 -8.43 7.42 5.84
C HIS A 312 -8.31 5.92 5.67
N ARG A 313 -8.61 5.42 4.47
CA ARG A 313 -8.15 4.10 4.05
C ARG A 313 -6.63 4.23 4.02
N GLY A 314 -6.00 3.82 5.13
CA GLY A 314 -4.57 3.93 5.35
C GLY A 314 -3.83 3.41 4.13
N PHE A 315 -2.67 4.01 3.83
CA PHE A 315 -1.77 3.62 2.75
C PHE A 315 -1.95 2.15 2.39
N PHE A 316 -2.69 1.86 1.32
CA PHE A 316 -2.46 0.60 0.63
C PHE A 316 -1.01 0.73 0.19
N SER A 317 -0.16 -0.20 0.61
CA SER A 317 1.18 -0.34 0.06
C SER A 317 1.01 -0.49 -1.45
N GLN A 318 1.23 0.58 -2.21
CA GLN A 318 1.03 0.52 -3.65
C GLN A 318 2.22 -0.16 -4.29
N ILE A 319 1.94 -0.95 -5.31
CA ILE A 319 2.97 -1.73 -5.96
C ILE A 319 3.25 -1.12 -7.32
N LEU A 320 4.49 -0.72 -7.51
CA LEU A 320 5.05 -0.53 -8.83
C LEU A 320 5.75 -1.83 -9.23
N PRO A 321 5.15 -2.64 -10.12
CA PRO A 321 5.77 -3.86 -10.58
C PRO A 321 7.04 -3.51 -11.36
N LYS A 322 8.08 -4.32 -11.21
CA LYS A 322 9.25 -4.23 -12.09
C LYS A 322 8.86 -4.68 -13.49
N LEU A 323 8.93 -3.78 -14.46
CA LEU A 323 8.47 -4.02 -15.84
C LEU A 323 9.63 -4.37 -16.79
N PRO A 324 9.35 -4.99 -17.96
CA PRO A 324 10.35 -5.23 -18.98
C PRO A 324 11.02 -3.93 -19.42
N ARG A 325 12.29 -3.99 -19.84
CA ARG A 325 13.05 -2.80 -20.26
C ARG A 325 12.44 -2.07 -21.47
N LYS A 326 11.76 -2.80 -22.35
CA LYS A 326 11.15 -2.27 -23.59
C LYS A 326 9.72 -1.75 -23.41
N ALA A 327 9.08 -2.02 -22.28
CA ALA A 327 7.71 -1.55 -22.03
C ALA A 327 7.73 -0.04 -21.77
N HIS A 328 6.81 0.68 -22.42
CA HIS A 328 6.50 2.07 -22.08
C HIS A 328 5.82 2.12 -20.70
N ARG A 329 6.21 3.09 -19.88
CA ARG A 329 5.80 3.17 -18.48
C ARG A 329 5.21 4.54 -18.21
N ASP A 330 3.91 4.58 -17.96
CA ASP A 330 3.21 5.77 -17.55
C ASP A 330 2.93 5.70 -16.07
N LEU A 331 3.61 6.56 -15.30
CA LEU A 331 3.37 6.69 -13.87
C LEU A 331 2.51 7.93 -13.63
N ILE A 332 1.26 7.71 -13.26
CA ILE A 332 0.32 8.79 -12.96
C ILE A 332 0.31 9.00 -11.45
N ILE A 333 0.94 10.06 -10.97
CA ILE A 333 0.95 10.40 -9.55
C ILE A 333 -0.21 11.35 -9.28
N ILE A 334 -1.13 10.93 -8.42
CA ILE A 334 -2.22 11.75 -7.91
C ILE A 334 -1.85 12.19 -6.49
N PRO A 335 -1.31 13.40 -6.30
CA PRO A 335 -1.05 13.94 -4.97
C PRO A 335 -2.39 14.15 -4.24
N ARG A 336 -2.41 13.94 -2.91
CA ARG A 336 -3.59 14.15 -2.04
C ARG A 336 -3.64 15.59 -1.53
N GLU A 337 -4.83 16.06 -1.18
CA GLU A 337 -5.06 17.38 -0.59
C GLU A 337 -4.94 17.42 0.95
N SER A 338 -5.19 16.32 1.69
CA SER A 338 -4.95 16.27 3.15
C SER A 338 -3.49 16.42 3.55
N HIS A 339 -2.60 16.57 2.57
CA HIS A 339 -1.19 16.84 2.76
C HIS A 339 -0.97 18.33 3.03
N HIS A 340 -1.76 19.25 2.49
CA HIS A 340 -1.65 20.68 2.83
C HIS A 340 -2.16 21.02 4.24
N GLN A 341 -2.78 20.06 4.93
CA GLN A 341 -3.16 20.21 6.33
C GLN A 341 -1.94 19.88 7.19
N ASP A 342 -1.34 20.89 7.81
CA ASP A 342 -0.30 20.73 8.82
C ASP A 342 -0.91 20.01 10.03
N ARG A 343 -0.84 18.68 10.01
CA ARG A 343 -1.34 17.85 11.11
C ARG A 343 -0.21 17.67 12.12
N PRO A 344 -0.50 17.64 13.44
CA PRO A 344 0.52 17.52 14.49
C PRO A 344 1.40 16.25 14.45
N ASN A 345 1.21 15.34 13.49
CA ASN A 345 1.93 14.06 13.36
C ASN A 345 1.98 13.56 11.88
N ALA A 346 2.02 14.46 10.89
CA ALA A 346 2.20 14.11 9.48
C ALA A 346 3.25 15.04 8.85
N PRO A 347 3.99 14.61 7.81
CA PRO A 347 4.83 15.51 7.02
C PRO A 347 3.97 16.68 6.52
N THR A 348 4.56 17.88 6.49
CA THR A 348 3.89 19.02 5.86
C THR A 348 3.59 18.67 4.40
N GLY A 349 2.59 19.30 3.81
CA GLY A 349 2.15 18.94 2.45
C GLY A 349 3.23 19.07 1.39
N GLU A 350 4.19 19.95 1.68
CA GLU A 350 5.37 20.19 0.88
C GLU A 350 6.37 19.04 0.95
N GLU A 351 6.46 18.31 2.07
CA GLU A 351 7.46 17.26 2.37
C GLU A 351 6.94 15.84 2.10
N HIS A 352 5.64 15.69 1.80
CA HIS A 352 5.05 14.38 1.53
C HIS A 352 5.62 13.74 0.26
N MET A 353 5.95 12.43 0.30
CA MET A 353 6.58 11.67 -0.80
C MET A 353 5.91 11.88 -2.16
N HIS A 354 4.57 11.84 -2.26
CA HIS A 354 3.87 12.11 -3.53
C HIS A 354 4.04 13.55 -4.05
N MET A 355 4.14 14.55 -3.16
CA MET A 355 4.39 15.94 -3.54
C MET A 355 5.85 16.16 -3.90
N GLN A 356 6.78 15.58 -3.14
CA GLN A 356 8.20 15.55 -3.47
C GLN A 356 8.46 14.86 -4.81
N MET A 357 7.77 13.76 -5.09
CA MET A 357 7.87 13.07 -6.38
C MET A 357 7.22 13.87 -7.51
N ALA A 358 6.06 14.51 -7.28
CA ALA A 358 5.45 15.40 -8.28
C ALA A 358 6.34 16.62 -8.59
N LYS A 359 6.93 17.25 -7.56
CA LYS A 359 7.91 18.34 -7.71
C LYS A 359 9.17 17.88 -8.42
N TYR A 360 9.71 16.72 -8.05
CA TYR A 360 10.86 16.12 -8.73
C TYR A 360 10.57 15.85 -10.22
N LEU A 361 9.35 15.40 -10.54
CA LEU A 361 8.90 15.18 -11.92
C LEU A 361 8.57 16.48 -12.67
N ASP A 362 8.24 17.59 -12.01
CA ASP A 362 8.07 18.93 -12.60
C ASP A 362 9.41 19.68 -12.75
N ALA A 363 10.36 19.44 -11.84
CA ALA A 363 11.63 20.15 -11.71
C ALA A 363 12.70 19.73 -12.72
N LYS A 364 12.51 18.66 -13.50
CA LYS A 364 13.47 18.29 -14.53
C LYS A 364 13.50 19.34 -15.64
N THR A 365 14.45 20.26 -15.54
CA THR A 365 15.06 20.88 -16.73
C THR A 365 16.29 20.06 -17.07
N GLY A 366 16.38 19.59 -18.32
CA GLY A 366 17.56 18.92 -18.83
C GLY A 366 17.96 19.47 -20.18
N PRO A 367 19.15 19.11 -20.69
CA PRO A 367 19.59 19.50 -22.02
C PRO A 367 18.62 18.93 -23.07
N ASP A 368 18.28 19.74 -24.08
CA ASP A 368 17.55 19.27 -25.26
C ASP A 368 18.35 18.10 -25.88
N PRO A 369 17.75 16.91 -26.07
CA PRO A 369 18.43 15.80 -26.73
C PRO A 369 18.95 16.14 -28.14
N ARG A 370 18.42 17.19 -28.77
CA ARG A 370 18.80 17.66 -30.11
C ARG A 370 19.74 18.86 -30.07
N GLU A 371 19.80 19.57 -28.95
CA GLU A 371 20.56 20.82 -28.81
C GLU A 371 21.06 20.96 -27.36
N PRO A 372 22.15 20.25 -26.97
CA PRO A 372 22.56 20.08 -25.58
C PRO A 372 22.90 21.38 -24.82
N SER A 373 23.13 22.48 -25.54
CA SER A 373 23.35 23.82 -24.99
C SER A 373 22.06 24.52 -24.52
N LYS A 374 20.90 23.98 -24.87
CA LYS A 374 19.58 24.55 -24.59
C LYS A 374 18.89 23.74 -23.51
N LYS A 375 18.50 24.40 -22.41
CA LYS A 375 17.71 23.77 -21.35
C LYS A 375 16.26 23.70 -21.78
N VAL A 376 15.67 22.51 -21.74
CA VAL A 376 14.23 22.31 -21.98
C VAL A 376 13.61 21.72 -20.73
N LYS A 377 12.40 22.17 -20.39
CA LYS A 377 11.58 21.54 -19.35
C LYS A 377 11.25 20.13 -19.81
N LEU A 378 11.86 19.13 -19.18
CA LEU A 378 11.60 17.70 -19.36
C LEU A 378 10.47 17.21 -18.43
N GLY A 379 9.80 18.13 -17.73
CA GLY A 379 8.74 17.78 -16.79
C GLY A 379 7.68 16.92 -17.46
N LEU A 380 7.40 15.75 -16.89
CA LEU A 380 6.34 14.83 -17.35
C LEU A 380 4.93 15.39 -17.07
N VAL A 381 4.85 16.55 -16.42
CA VAL A 381 3.62 17.23 -16.02
C VAL A 381 3.38 18.40 -16.97
N LYS A 382 2.19 18.46 -17.59
CA LYS A 382 1.81 19.59 -18.46
C LYS A 382 1.88 20.91 -17.69
N GLU A 383 2.38 21.95 -18.33
CA GLU A 383 2.45 23.31 -17.75
C GLU A 383 1.07 23.76 -17.21
N GLY A 384 1.06 24.30 -16.00
CA GLY A 384 -0.15 24.71 -15.29
C GLY A 384 -1.10 23.56 -14.87
N ALA A 385 -0.74 22.29 -15.08
CA ALA A 385 -1.56 21.16 -14.60
C ALA A 385 -1.53 21.03 -13.08
N VAL A 386 -0.37 21.27 -12.45
CA VAL A 386 -0.23 21.30 -10.99
C VAL A 386 -1.13 22.39 -10.41
N GLU A 387 -0.98 23.63 -10.84
CA GLU A 387 -1.75 24.78 -10.35
C GLU A 387 -3.26 24.62 -10.55
N ARG A 388 -3.68 24.13 -11.72
CA ARG A 388 -5.10 23.86 -12.02
C ARG A 388 -5.68 22.74 -11.15
N LYS A 389 -4.93 21.66 -10.93
CA LYS A 389 -5.37 20.57 -10.03
C LYS A 389 -5.40 21.02 -8.57
N THR A 390 -4.43 21.85 -8.16
CA THR A 390 -4.44 22.53 -6.86
C THR A 390 -5.68 23.40 -6.67
N ALA A 391 -6.08 24.17 -7.69
CA ALA A 391 -7.28 25.01 -7.63
C ALA A 391 -8.58 24.19 -7.55
N VAL A 392 -8.68 23.09 -8.32
CA VAL A 392 -9.83 22.17 -8.27
C VAL A 392 -9.95 21.49 -6.90
N ALA A 393 -8.83 21.04 -6.33
CA ALA A 393 -8.81 20.46 -4.99
C ALA A 393 -9.30 21.49 -3.95
N LYS A 394 -8.69 22.68 -3.90
CA LYS A 394 -9.10 23.77 -3.00
C LYS A 394 -10.61 24.06 -3.05
N ALA A 395 -11.20 24.05 -4.24
CA ALA A 395 -12.64 24.28 -4.41
C ALA A 395 -13.52 23.13 -3.88
N THR A 396 -13.04 21.88 -3.89
CA THR A 396 -13.83 20.73 -3.42
C THR A 396 -13.77 20.52 -1.90
N TYR A 397 -12.69 20.92 -1.24
CA TYR A 397 -12.51 20.68 0.20
C TYR A 397 -12.58 21.91 1.11
N SER A 398 -12.60 23.13 0.56
CA SER A 398 -13.03 24.34 1.30
C SER A 398 -14.43 24.19 1.91
N LYS A 399 -15.23 23.25 1.39
CA LYS A 399 -16.52 22.85 1.97
C LYS A 399 -16.41 22.22 3.38
N TYR A 400 -15.25 21.70 3.76
CA TYR A 400 -15.00 20.97 5.01
C TYR A 400 -13.90 21.64 5.86
N GLU A 401 -13.52 22.88 5.55
CA GLU A 401 -12.44 23.62 6.22
C GLU A 401 -12.70 23.84 7.73
N SER A 402 -13.97 23.84 8.14
CA SER A 402 -14.41 24.00 9.52
C SER A 402 -14.50 22.69 10.32
N GLU A 403 -14.29 21.53 9.70
CA GLU A 403 -14.35 20.24 10.40
C GLU A 403 -13.00 19.91 11.06
N GLU A 404 -13.03 19.40 12.30
CA GLU A 404 -11.81 18.95 12.96
C GLU A 404 -11.18 17.78 12.18
N PRO A 405 -9.89 17.87 11.80
CA PRO A 405 -9.25 16.82 11.03
C PRO A 405 -9.21 15.53 11.84
N THR A 406 -9.68 14.44 11.24
CA THR A 406 -9.60 13.12 11.87
C THR A 406 -8.13 12.77 12.12
N LEU A 407 -7.74 12.65 13.39
CA LEU A 407 -6.36 12.37 13.78
C LEU A 407 -5.86 11.10 13.09
N PHE A 408 -4.68 11.20 12.47
CA PHE A 408 -4.04 10.05 11.83
C PHE A 408 -3.82 8.93 12.88
N PRO A 409 -4.09 7.65 12.58
CA PRO A 409 -3.79 6.57 13.50
C PRO A 409 -2.28 6.57 13.79
N VAL A 410 -1.89 6.63 15.06
CA VAL A 410 -0.50 6.44 15.50
C VAL A 410 0.09 5.18 14.84
N ALA A 411 1.33 5.24 14.36
CA ALA A 411 1.99 4.17 13.58
C ALA A 411 1.87 2.75 14.18
N SER A 412 1.78 2.66 15.50
CA SER A 412 1.53 1.42 16.25
C SER A 412 0.13 0.81 16.06
N LYS A 413 -0.90 1.64 15.85
CA LYS A 413 -2.22 1.16 15.44
C LYS A 413 -2.19 0.67 13.99
N MET A 414 -1.41 1.34 13.12
CA MET A 414 -1.19 0.85 11.76
C MET A 414 -0.53 -0.54 11.74
N GLN A 415 0.43 -0.84 12.64
CA GLN A 415 1.04 -2.18 12.75
C GLN A 415 0.04 -3.31 12.99
N GLY A 416 -0.92 -3.09 13.90
CA GLY A 416 -1.99 -4.06 14.18
C GLY A 416 -2.93 -4.22 12.99
N PHE A 417 -3.19 -3.13 12.26
CA PHE A 417 -4.03 -3.13 11.06
C PHE A 417 -3.37 -3.80 9.84
N PHE A 418 -2.04 -3.75 9.71
CA PHE A 418 -1.30 -4.29 8.56
C PHE A 418 -0.52 -5.58 8.87
N GLY A 419 -0.53 -6.08 10.11
CA GLY A 419 0.11 -7.36 10.47
C GLY A 419 1.61 -7.44 10.16
N LEU A 420 2.28 -6.30 10.08
CA LEU A 420 3.71 -6.21 9.81
C LEU A 420 4.52 -6.65 11.04
N GLY A 421 5.50 -7.52 10.84
CA GLY A 421 6.46 -7.89 11.88
C GLY A 421 7.41 -6.73 12.24
N ASN A 422 8.12 -6.87 13.36
CA ASN A 422 9.03 -5.86 13.92
C ASN A 422 10.13 -5.34 12.95
N GLN A 423 10.36 -5.99 11.81
CA GLN A 423 11.42 -5.66 10.85
C GLN A 423 11.04 -4.57 9.82
N ALA A 424 9.75 -4.25 9.65
CA ALA A 424 9.30 -3.21 8.71
C ALA A 424 9.71 -1.77 9.12
N TYR A 425 10.19 -1.60 10.35
CA TYR A 425 10.63 -0.32 10.91
C TYR A 425 11.90 0.26 10.29
N ARG A 426 12.73 -0.53 9.58
CA ARG A 426 13.91 0.00 8.88
C ARG A 426 13.55 1.05 7.80
N TYR A 427 12.29 1.07 7.35
CA TYR A 427 11.82 1.91 6.25
C TYR A 427 10.73 2.92 6.64
N ILE A 428 10.45 3.13 7.94
CA ILE A 428 9.57 4.22 8.37
C ILE A 428 10.34 5.54 8.29
N ASP A 429 9.66 6.54 7.74
CA ASP A 429 10.10 7.92 7.54
C ASP A 429 10.93 8.47 8.72
N LYS A 430 12.24 8.62 8.49
CA LYS A 430 13.22 9.15 9.46
C LYS A 430 13.01 10.65 9.75
N LEU A 431 12.09 11.32 9.04
CA LEU A 431 11.81 12.75 9.15
C LEU A 431 10.62 13.07 10.07
N HIS A 432 9.89 12.06 10.58
CA HIS A 432 8.80 12.31 11.53
C HIS A 432 9.37 12.80 12.89
N PRO A 433 8.81 13.85 13.54
CA PRO A 433 9.33 14.38 14.82
C PRO A 433 9.35 13.36 15.97
N LYS A 434 8.55 12.29 15.85
CA LYS A 434 8.53 11.12 16.74
C LYS A 434 8.93 9.81 16.04
N GLY A 435 9.55 9.88 14.87
CA GLY A 435 9.90 8.74 14.01
C GLY A 435 10.84 7.73 14.68
N HIS A 436 11.53 8.16 15.74
CA HIS A 436 12.47 7.35 16.52
C HIS A 436 11.88 6.74 17.80
N VAL A 437 10.57 6.89 18.09
CA VAL A 437 9.97 6.49 19.39
C VAL A 437 8.81 5.51 19.20
N ARG A 438 8.92 4.30 19.76
CA ARG A 438 7.82 3.31 19.77
C ARG A 438 6.67 3.73 20.69
N LYS A 439 5.45 3.26 20.40
CA LYS A 439 4.29 3.46 21.28
C LYS A 439 4.55 2.80 22.65
N GLY A 440 4.34 3.55 23.72
CA GLY A 440 4.60 3.12 25.09
C GLY A 440 6.01 3.48 25.56
N MET A 441 6.92 3.81 24.65
CA MET A 441 8.30 4.20 24.96
C MET A 441 8.50 5.71 24.92
N GLN A 442 7.45 6.52 25.02
CA GLN A 442 7.59 7.97 25.09
C GLN A 442 8.16 8.38 26.44
N TRP A 443 9.16 9.25 26.43
CA TRP A 443 9.63 9.90 27.63
C TRP A 443 8.89 11.21 27.86
N ASN A 444 8.44 11.42 29.10
CA ASN A 444 7.87 12.68 29.55
C ASN A 444 8.81 13.32 30.57
N ASP A 445 9.62 14.26 30.09
CA ASP A 445 10.60 15.02 30.87
C ASP A 445 10.02 15.79 32.05
N LYS A 446 8.71 16.08 32.04
CA LYS A 446 7.99 16.73 33.15
C LYS A 446 7.50 15.75 34.22
N LYS A 447 7.48 14.44 33.95
CA LYS A 447 6.88 13.42 34.83
C LYS A 447 7.85 12.36 35.32
N GLU A 448 8.94 12.10 34.61
CA GLU A 448 9.89 11.04 34.94
C GLU A 448 11.31 11.39 34.48
N THR A 449 12.33 10.88 35.19
CA THR A 449 13.72 11.01 34.73
C THR A 449 14.01 10.02 33.59
N LEU A 450 15.10 10.23 32.85
CA LEU A 450 15.56 9.24 31.85
C LEU A 450 15.87 7.87 32.49
N LEU A 451 16.28 7.85 33.76
CA LEU A 451 16.52 6.60 34.49
C LEU A 451 15.21 5.89 34.82
N ASP A 452 14.20 6.61 35.31
CA ASP A 452 12.88 6.04 35.62
C ASP A 452 12.23 5.48 34.34
N TRP A 453 12.32 6.24 33.25
CA TRP A 453 11.89 5.78 31.93
C TRP A 453 12.65 4.53 31.48
N TRP A 454 13.97 4.47 31.70
CA TRP A 454 14.76 3.29 31.35
C TRP A 454 14.34 2.05 32.16
N GLN A 455 14.11 2.24 33.46
CA GLN A 455 13.73 1.17 34.40
C GLN A 455 12.32 0.64 34.15
N SER A 456 11.36 1.50 33.79
CA SER A 456 9.99 1.08 33.47
C SER A 456 9.90 0.16 32.25
N HIS A 457 10.98 0.11 31.45
CA HIS A 457 11.13 -0.75 30.27
C HIS A 457 12.16 -1.87 30.48
N GLU A 458 12.61 -2.10 31.71
CA GLU A 458 13.62 -3.09 32.02
C GLU A 458 13.04 -4.51 32.10
N ASN A 459 13.35 -5.36 31.12
CA ASN A 459 13.08 -6.80 31.18
C ASN A 459 14.31 -7.54 31.76
N THR A 460 14.08 -8.61 32.53
CA THR A 460 15.04 -9.38 33.37
C THR A 460 16.21 -10.10 32.65
N SER A 461 16.55 -9.71 31.42
CA SER A 461 17.65 -10.26 30.64
C SER A 461 19.04 -9.86 31.16
N ARG A 462 20.05 -10.74 30.99
CA ARG A 462 21.46 -10.44 31.31
C ARG A 462 21.96 -9.17 30.57
N SER A 463 22.41 -8.19 31.34
CA SER A 463 22.91 -6.90 30.83
C SER A 463 24.37 -6.99 30.35
N THR A 464 24.63 -6.53 29.12
CA THR A 464 25.99 -6.45 28.55
C THR A 464 26.79 -5.33 29.21
N GLN A 465 28.13 -5.38 29.13
CA GLN A 465 28.99 -4.32 29.67
C GLN A 465 28.61 -2.92 29.12
N LEU A 466 28.38 -2.81 27.81
CA LEU A 466 27.92 -1.57 27.16
C LEU A 466 26.59 -1.06 27.75
N THR A 467 25.67 -1.97 28.10
CA THR A 467 24.39 -1.59 28.71
C THR A 467 24.58 -1.15 30.17
N LYS A 468 25.46 -1.81 30.92
CA LYS A 468 25.80 -1.40 32.30
C LYS A 468 26.43 -0.01 32.33
N GLU A 469 27.26 0.32 31.35
CA GLU A 469 27.88 1.64 31.20
C GLU A 469 26.84 2.72 30.88
N LEU A 470 25.90 2.46 29.96
CA LEU A 470 24.76 3.35 29.70
C LEU A 470 23.93 3.59 30.97
N VAL A 471 23.56 2.53 31.69
CA VAL A 471 22.79 2.65 32.94
C VAL A 471 23.57 3.41 34.01
N LYS A 472 24.89 3.27 34.07
CA LYS A 472 25.74 4.04 34.98
C LYS A 472 25.68 5.53 34.65
N SER A 473 25.77 5.92 33.37
CA SER A 473 25.61 7.31 32.95
C SER A 473 24.21 7.85 33.26
N LEU A 474 23.16 7.05 33.04
CA LEU A 474 21.77 7.44 33.35
C LEU A 474 21.54 7.71 34.84
N LYS A 475 22.27 7.04 35.75
CA LYS A 475 22.13 7.25 37.19
C LYS A 475 22.64 8.60 37.69
N THR A 476 23.53 9.23 36.93
CA THR A 476 24.22 10.44 37.36
C THR A 476 23.93 11.62 36.42
N ILE A 477 23.05 11.45 35.44
CA ILE A 477 22.82 12.45 34.40
C ILE A 477 22.08 13.68 34.97
N ASP A 478 22.62 14.87 34.75
CA ASP A 478 21.90 16.13 34.92
C ASP A 478 21.38 16.62 33.56
N LEU A 479 20.05 16.70 33.41
CA LEU A 479 19.41 17.17 32.18
C LEU A 479 19.68 18.64 31.88
N ASN A 480 20.08 19.44 32.88
CA ASN A 480 20.48 20.82 32.68
C ASN A 480 21.94 20.95 32.24
N ASN A 481 22.72 19.86 32.31
CA ASN A 481 24.10 19.83 31.88
C ASN A 481 24.21 19.33 30.43
N LYS A 482 24.37 20.30 29.52
CA LYS A 482 24.53 20.04 28.07
C LYS A 482 25.63 19.03 27.75
N ASP A 483 26.80 19.15 28.39
CA ASP A 483 27.96 18.31 28.06
C ASP A 483 27.76 16.84 28.49
N GLU A 484 27.06 16.62 29.60
CA GLU A 484 26.69 15.28 30.05
C GLU A 484 25.68 14.63 29.11
N LEU A 485 24.70 15.38 28.60
CA LEU A 485 23.75 14.90 27.61
C LEU A 485 24.41 14.57 26.27
N ILE A 486 25.36 15.39 25.81
CA ILE A 486 26.16 15.11 24.60
C ILE A 486 26.95 13.81 24.79
N LYS A 487 27.57 13.63 25.96
CA LYS A 487 28.30 12.39 26.29
C LYS A 487 27.38 11.18 26.28
N LEU A 488 26.19 11.29 26.87
CA LEU A 488 25.21 10.21 26.86
C LEU A 488 24.70 9.92 25.43
N PHE A 489 24.46 10.94 24.62
CA PHE A 489 24.10 10.80 23.21
C PHE A 489 25.16 10.01 22.44
N LYS A 490 26.43 10.41 22.52
CA LYS A 490 27.56 9.68 21.92
C LYS A 490 27.68 8.25 22.41
N GLN A 491 27.46 8.00 23.70
CA GLN A 491 27.43 6.64 24.25
C GLN A 491 26.30 5.79 23.65
N THR A 492 25.11 6.36 23.41
CA THR A 492 24.02 5.65 22.75
C THR A 492 24.33 5.36 21.28
N ASP A 493 24.95 6.30 20.56
CA ASP A 493 25.40 6.10 19.16
C ASP A 493 26.41 4.96 19.06
N ARG A 494 27.44 4.98 19.90
CA ARG A 494 28.45 3.92 19.99
C ARG A 494 27.83 2.57 20.31
N TRP A 495 26.89 2.53 21.25
CA TRP A 495 26.21 1.29 21.61
C TRP A 495 25.48 0.70 20.42
N LEU A 496 24.75 1.52 19.65
CA LEU A 496 23.97 1.09 18.49
C LEU A 496 24.87 0.56 17.37
N MET A 497 25.98 1.25 17.08
CA MET A 497 26.98 0.82 16.09
C MET A 497 27.66 -0.50 16.49
N LEU A 498 28.02 -0.66 17.76
CA LEU A 498 28.68 -1.90 18.25
C LEU A 498 27.72 -3.08 18.38
N LYS A 499 26.41 -2.83 18.44
CA LYS A 499 25.35 -3.85 18.57
C LYS A 499 24.52 -4.03 17.31
N GLU A 500 24.89 -3.37 16.22
CA GLU A 500 24.31 -3.58 14.91
C GLU A 500 24.38 -5.06 14.52
N ASN A 501 23.28 -5.59 14.01
CA ASN A 501 23.11 -7.00 13.64
C ASN A 501 23.26 -8.02 14.79
N SER A 502 23.32 -7.58 16.05
CA SER A 502 23.22 -8.48 17.20
C SER A 502 21.76 -8.68 17.63
N SER A 503 21.37 -9.92 17.94
CA SER A 503 20.04 -10.28 18.44
C SER A 503 19.83 -9.80 19.89
N THR A 504 19.77 -8.48 20.09
CA THR A 504 19.57 -7.86 21.41
C THR A 504 18.16 -7.29 21.54
N SER A 505 17.45 -7.71 22.59
CA SER A 505 16.14 -7.15 22.95
C SER A 505 16.20 -5.67 23.32
N ARG A 506 17.40 -5.13 23.57
CA ARG A 506 17.63 -3.74 24.01
C ARG A 506 17.85 -2.74 22.89
N TYR A 507 17.97 -3.18 21.62
CA TYR A 507 18.32 -2.30 20.51
C TYR A 507 17.37 -1.10 20.41
N TYR A 508 16.08 -1.40 20.37
CA TYR A 508 15.02 -0.38 20.28
C TYR A 508 14.95 0.55 21.50
N GLN A 509 15.25 0.04 22.70
CA GLN A 509 15.25 0.86 23.90
C GLN A 509 16.38 1.91 23.83
N VAL A 510 17.55 1.52 23.31
CA VAL A 510 18.67 2.45 23.12
C VAL A 510 18.41 3.43 21.97
N GLU A 511 17.75 3.01 20.88
CA GLU A 511 17.31 3.92 19.82
C GLU A 511 16.33 4.99 20.35
N CYS A 512 15.34 4.59 21.15
CA CYS A 512 14.39 5.52 21.75
C CYS A 512 15.11 6.47 22.71
N LEU A 513 16.02 5.96 23.56
CA LEU A 513 16.84 6.78 24.45
C LEU A 513 17.64 7.83 23.68
N ARG A 514 18.33 7.42 22.61
CA ARG A 514 19.05 8.32 21.72
C ARG A 514 18.15 9.41 21.14
N GLY A 515 16.95 9.02 20.68
CA GLY A 515 15.95 9.95 20.14
C GLY A 515 15.46 10.97 21.18
N HIS A 516 15.24 10.54 22.41
CA HIS A 516 14.87 11.43 23.52
C HIS A 516 15.97 12.44 23.84
N ILE A 517 17.21 11.97 23.94
CA ILE A 517 18.36 12.86 24.22
C ILE A 517 18.54 13.85 23.07
N LYS A 518 18.43 13.40 21.81
CA LYS A 518 18.48 14.26 20.62
C LYS A 518 17.47 15.39 20.72
N HIS A 519 16.20 15.04 20.92
CA HIS A 519 15.12 16.02 21.00
C HIS A 519 15.33 17.00 22.15
N TYR A 520 15.75 16.51 23.32
CA TYR A 520 16.01 17.36 24.47
C TYR A 520 17.19 18.32 24.25
N LEU A 521 18.24 17.87 23.55
CA LEU A 521 19.37 18.73 23.15
C LEU A 521 18.94 19.82 22.16
N GLU A 522 18.07 19.49 21.20
CA GLU A 522 17.53 20.44 20.22
C GLU A 522 16.64 21.49 20.89
N GLU A 523 15.62 21.06 21.63
CA GLU A 523 14.59 21.95 22.19
C GLU A 523 15.08 22.75 23.41
N ASN A 524 15.82 22.13 24.33
CA ASN A 524 16.16 22.75 25.62
C ASN A 524 17.59 23.32 25.67
N HIS A 525 18.48 22.86 24.78
CA HIS A 525 19.90 23.28 24.75
C HIS A 525 20.32 23.97 23.44
N GLY A 526 19.35 24.20 22.53
CA GLY A 526 19.54 24.91 21.27
C GLY A 526 20.58 24.25 20.36
N VAL A 527 20.76 22.93 20.45
CA VAL A 527 21.72 22.20 19.63
C VAL A 527 21.19 22.08 18.21
N LEU A 528 22.00 22.46 17.23
CA LEU A 528 21.63 22.37 15.82
C LEU A 528 21.80 20.94 15.30
N GLN A 529 20.96 20.53 14.35
CA GLN A 529 21.04 19.22 13.70
C GLN A 529 22.43 18.90 13.13
N GLN A 530 23.12 19.91 12.59
CA GLN A 530 24.47 19.74 12.05
C GLN A 530 25.50 19.37 13.13
N GLN A 531 25.35 19.87 14.36
CA GLN A 531 26.21 19.50 15.48
C GLN A 531 25.97 18.04 15.91
N ILE A 532 24.72 17.59 15.85
CA ILE A 532 24.33 16.20 16.13
C ILE A 532 24.88 15.27 15.05
N ALA A 533 24.79 15.67 13.78
CA ALA A 533 25.39 14.96 12.66
C ALA A 533 26.92 14.83 12.81
N HIS A 534 27.58 15.89 13.30
CA HIS A 534 29.01 15.89 13.58
C HIS A 534 29.40 14.89 14.67
N TRP A 535 28.69 14.86 15.80
CA TRP A 535 28.94 13.87 16.85
C TRP A 535 28.73 12.43 16.38
N ASN A 536 27.71 12.20 15.54
CA ASN A 536 27.50 10.90 14.95
C ASN A 536 28.67 10.49 14.03
N ARG A 537 29.19 11.42 13.23
CA ARG A 537 30.37 11.20 12.38
C ARG A 537 31.62 10.86 13.19
N GLU A 538 31.83 11.52 14.33
CA GLU A 538 32.92 11.21 15.26
C GLU A 538 32.80 9.78 15.82
N GLU A 539 31.59 9.34 16.19
CA GLU A 539 31.39 7.97 16.70
C GLU A 539 31.50 6.90 15.60
N LEU A 540 31.09 7.20 14.37
CA LEU A 540 31.35 6.33 13.20
C LEU A 540 32.86 6.12 12.99
N LYS A 541 33.67 7.18 13.20
CA LYS A 541 35.13 7.08 13.18
C LYS A 541 35.66 6.29 14.38
N HIS A 542 35.21 6.60 15.59
CA HIS A 542 35.67 5.95 16.81
C HIS A 542 35.39 4.43 16.81
N THR A 543 34.34 3.99 16.14
CA THR A 543 33.97 2.57 16.01
C THR A 543 34.58 1.89 14.79
N ASP A 544 35.38 2.62 13.98
CA ASP A 544 35.87 2.19 12.68
C ASP A 544 34.76 1.59 11.81
N TYR A 545 33.54 2.18 11.87
CA TYR A 545 32.30 1.59 11.37
C TYR A 545 32.43 1.04 9.95
N PHE A 546 32.88 1.88 9.01
CA PHE A 546 32.96 1.54 7.60
C PHE A 546 34.02 0.47 7.32
N LEU A 547 35.19 0.58 7.94
CA LEU A 547 36.26 -0.43 7.79
C LEU A 547 35.84 -1.77 8.39
N LYS A 548 35.17 -1.76 9.55
CA LYS A 548 34.67 -2.96 10.21
C LYS A 548 33.62 -3.68 9.35
N HIS A 549 32.61 -2.95 8.88
CA HIS A 549 31.56 -3.51 8.02
C HIS A 549 32.12 -4.08 6.71
N TRP A 550 33.04 -3.34 6.08
CA TRP A 550 33.74 -3.83 4.91
C TRP A 550 34.55 -5.08 5.22
N THR A 551 35.31 -5.10 6.31
CA THR A 551 36.15 -6.25 6.68
C THR A 551 35.31 -7.50 6.98
N GLU A 552 34.21 -7.36 7.71
CA GLU A 552 33.30 -8.47 8.05
C GLU A 552 32.60 -9.01 6.80
N GLY A 553 32.03 -8.15 5.96
CA GLY A 553 31.36 -8.57 4.74
C GLY A 553 32.31 -9.04 3.63
N SER A 554 33.53 -8.51 3.56
CA SER A 554 34.55 -8.95 2.61
C SER A 554 35.10 -10.35 2.96
N LYS A 555 35.25 -10.65 4.27
CA LYS A 555 35.64 -11.99 4.77
C LYS A 555 34.59 -13.07 4.47
N ALA A 556 33.32 -12.71 4.40
CA ALA A 556 32.22 -13.64 4.10
C ALA A 556 32.14 -14.02 2.60
N ALA A 557 32.95 -13.43 1.74
CA ALA A 557 32.94 -13.62 0.30
C ALA A 557 34.23 -14.31 -0.22
N SER A 558 34.25 -14.71 -1.49
CA SER A 558 35.34 -15.49 -2.15
C SER A 558 36.76 -15.03 -1.76
N TRP A 559 37.65 -16.01 -1.52
CA TRP A 559 39.06 -15.83 -1.09
C TRP A 559 39.86 -14.95 -2.07
N PHE A 560 39.53 -14.97 -3.36
CA PHE A 560 40.23 -14.20 -4.38
C PHE A 560 39.65 -12.77 -4.48
N LYS A 561 40.51 -11.78 -4.25
CA LYS A 561 40.20 -10.36 -4.43
C LYS A 561 40.56 -9.92 -5.85
N THR A 562 39.70 -9.12 -6.47
CA THR A 562 40.04 -8.47 -7.75
C THR A 562 40.81 -7.19 -7.48
N LYS A 563 41.53 -6.66 -8.49
CA LYS A 563 42.28 -5.40 -8.35
C LYS A 563 41.41 -4.25 -7.86
N GLU A 564 40.15 -4.21 -8.31
CA GLU A 564 39.19 -3.20 -7.89
C GLU A 564 38.83 -3.37 -6.40
N THR A 565 38.66 -4.61 -5.93
CA THR A 565 38.42 -4.90 -4.51
C THR A 565 39.62 -4.55 -3.64
N GLU A 566 40.85 -4.77 -4.11
CA GLU A 566 42.08 -4.37 -3.38
C GLU A 566 42.21 -2.84 -3.28
N VAL A 567 41.87 -2.10 -4.33
CA VAL A 567 41.81 -0.64 -4.31
C VAL A 567 40.76 -0.16 -3.29
N LEU A 568 39.59 -0.81 -3.25
CA LEU A 568 38.55 -0.48 -2.30
C LEU A 568 38.96 -0.83 -0.85
N ASP A 569 39.65 -1.95 -0.62
CA ASP A 569 40.22 -2.30 0.69
C ASP A 569 41.13 -1.17 1.19
N GLN A 570 42.02 -0.68 0.33
CA GLN A 570 42.94 0.39 0.69
C GLN A 570 42.22 1.70 0.97
N ALA A 571 41.14 2.00 0.23
CA ALA A 571 40.32 3.18 0.48
C ALA A 571 39.66 3.13 1.87
N PHE A 572 39.10 1.99 2.29
CA PHE A 572 38.55 1.83 3.64
C PHE A 572 39.64 1.95 4.71
N LEU A 573 40.82 1.36 4.52
CA LEU A 573 41.94 1.48 5.46
C LEU A 573 42.42 2.92 5.60
N THR A 574 42.56 3.63 4.48
CA THR A 574 42.96 5.04 4.46
C THR A 574 41.88 5.93 5.09
N HIS A 575 40.61 5.70 4.81
CA HIS A 575 39.52 6.44 5.46
C HIS A 575 39.52 6.24 6.98
N SER A 576 39.71 5.00 7.43
CA SER A 576 39.78 4.66 8.86
C SER A 576 41.02 5.21 9.57
N SER A 577 42.09 5.60 8.86
CA SER A 577 43.29 6.17 9.48
C SER A 577 43.29 7.70 9.52
N LEU A 578 42.47 8.35 8.69
CA LEU A 578 42.39 9.81 8.60
C LEU A 578 41.31 10.41 9.50
N GLU A 579 41.48 11.67 9.89
CA GLU A 579 40.47 12.42 10.66
C GLU A 579 39.18 12.65 9.83
N PRO A 580 38.00 12.72 10.48
CA PRO A 580 36.75 13.02 9.80
C PRO A 580 36.80 14.36 9.06
N SER A 581 36.65 14.33 7.74
CA SER A 581 36.52 15.54 6.93
C SER A 581 35.77 15.22 5.64
N GLU A 582 35.14 16.23 5.05
CA GLU A 582 34.42 16.09 3.78
C GLU A 582 35.32 15.50 2.69
N LYS A 583 36.56 15.98 2.60
CA LYS A 583 37.54 15.49 1.63
C LYS A 583 37.79 13.99 1.77
N ASN A 584 37.91 13.50 3.01
CA ASN A 584 38.20 12.09 3.27
C ASN A 584 36.95 11.22 3.02
N ASP A 585 35.78 11.70 3.42
CA ASP A 585 34.50 11.02 3.18
C ASP A 585 34.18 10.91 1.68
N ARG A 586 34.37 12.00 0.92
CA ARG A 586 34.21 11.98 -0.55
C ARG A 586 35.21 11.07 -1.24
N ALA A 587 36.46 11.00 -0.74
CA ALA A 587 37.46 10.10 -1.30
C ALA A 587 37.04 8.62 -1.17
N LEU A 588 36.48 8.24 -0.01
CA LEU A 588 35.94 6.90 0.18
C LEU A 588 34.68 6.67 -0.66
N LEU A 589 33.76 7.64 -0.70
CA LEU A 589 32.53 7.55 -1.51
C LEU A 589 32.85 7.33 -3.00
N LYS A 590 33.82 8.07 -3.55
CA LYS A 590 34.31 7.91 -4.92
C LYS A 590 34.92 6.53 -5.18
N ALA A 591 35.64 5.98 -4.21
CA ALA A 591 36.20 4.63 -4.32
C ALA A 591 35.09 3.57 -4.36
N MET A 592 34.03 3.73 -3.55
CA MET A 592 32.84 2.87 -3.59
C MET A 592 32.12 2.98 -4.93
N ASP A 593 31.88 4.19 -5.44
CA ASP A 593 31.24 4.44 -6.74
C ASP A 593 32.00 3.80 -7.92
N THR A 594 33.33 3.98 -7.93
CA THR A 594 34.22 3.36 -8.92
C THR A 594 34.12 1.83 -8.87
N TRP A 595 34.06 1.27 -7.66
CA TRP A 595 33.92 -0.17 -7.47
C TRP A 595 32.54 -0.68 -7.91
N LEU A 596 31.46 0.02 -7.55
CA LEU A 596 30.09 -0.32 -7.92
C LEU A 596 29.92 -0.31 -9.44
N THR A 597 30.46 0.71 -10.11
CA THR A 597 30.45 0.81 -11.58
C THR A 597 31.23 -0.34 -12.21
N ALA A 598 32.42 -0.67 -11.70
CA ALA A 598 33.22 -1.78 -12.20
C ALA A 598 32.58 -3.17 -11.96
N LYS A 599 31.62 -3.25 -11.03
CA LYS A 599 30.88 -4.48 -10.68
C LYS A 599 29.42 -4.45 -11.10
N GLU A 600 29.02 -3.47 -11.91
CA GLU A 600 27.65 -3.33 -12.41
C GLU A 600 27.26 -4.59 -13.20
N GLY A 601 26.12 -5.19 -12.83
CA GLY A 601 25.65 -6.45 -13.44
C GLY A 601 26.38 -7.71 -12.97
N SER A 602 27.32 -7.63 -12.02
CA SER A 602 27.96 -8.80 -11.42
C SER A 602 27.07 -9.45 -10.35
N SER A 603 27.18 -10.77 -10.18
CA SER A 603 26.51 -11.51 -9.10
C SER A 603 27.29 -11.45 -7.77
N SER A 604 28.04 -10.38 -7.54
CA SER A 604 28.88 -10.27 -6.34
C SER A 604 28.03 -10.13 -5.09
N SER A 605 28.21 -11.02 -4.12
CA SER A 605 27.57 -10.90 -2.81
C SER A 605 28.02 -9.66 -2.01
N ARG A 606 29.07 -8.95 -2.48
CA ARG A 606 29.54 -7.68 -1.89
C ARG A 606 28.83 -6.45 -2.45
N TYR A 607 28.08 -6.58 -3.55
CA TYR A 607 27.48 -5.44 -4.24
C TYR A 607 26.51 -4.67 -3.34
N ASP A 608 25.57 -5.38 -2.73
CA ASP A 608 24.56 -4.79 -1.85
C ASP A 608 25.19 -4.15 -0.60
N LEU A 609 26.25 -4.77 -0.05
CA LEU A 609 26.99 -4.23 1.09
C LEU A 609 27.69 -2.91 0.74
N VAL A 610 28.34 -2.82 -0.43
CA VAL A 610 29.01 -1.59 -0.86
C VAL A 610 27.98 -0.50 -1.17
N LEU A 611 26.83 -0.87 -1.74
CA LEU A 611 25.73 0.06 -1.98
C LEU A 611 25.16 0.61 -0.66
N GLU A 612 24.92 -0.23 0.35
CA GLU A 612 24.44 0.19 1.66
C GLU A 612 25.43 1.17 2.33
N MET A 613 26.73 0.86 2.31
CA MET A 613 27.76 1.76 2.84
C MET A 613 27.87 3.06 2.04
N TYR A 614 27.68 3.01 0.72
CA TYR A 614 27.67 4.19 -0.14
C TYR A 614 26.50 5.12 0.22
N GLU A 615 25.29 4.57 0.37
CA GLU A 615 24.10 5.33 0.77
C GLU A 615 24.26 5.93 2.17
N HIS A 616 24.78 5.14 3.12
CA HIS A 616 25.03 5.61 4.48
C HIS A 616 26.07 6.75 4.49
N LEU A 617 27.20 6.59 3.81
CA LEU A 617 28.23 7.64 3.73
C LEU A 617 27.74 8.90 3.01
N SER A 618 26.92 8.74 1.97
CA SER A 618 26.26 9.86 1.26
C SER A 618 25.37 10.66 2.20
N GLY A 619 24.53 9.99 3.01
CA GLY A 619 23.72 10.63 4.03
C GLY A 619 24.56 11.31 5.12
N VAL A 620 25.68 10.71 5.52
CA VAL A 620 26.62 11.33 6.45
C VAL A 620 27.20 12.63 5.89
N ILE A 621 27.63 12.64 4.63
CA ILE A 621 28.16 13.83 3.95
C ILE A 621 27.10 14.93 3.88
N GLN A 622 25.90 14.59 3.41
CA GLN A 622 24.79 15.54 3.27
C GLN A 622 24.43 16.20 4.61
N ASN A 623 24.31 15.40 5.67
CA ASN A 623 23.90 15.88 6.99
C ASN A 623 24.99 16.67 7.72
N ASN A 624 26.28 16.39 7.45
CA ASN A 624 27.41 17.05 8.12
C ASN A 624 27.88 18.32 7.43
N TYR A 625 27.90 18.32 6.09
CA TYR A 625 28.57 19.36 5.30
C TYR A 625 27.58 20.26 4.53
N GLY A 626 26.29 19.92 4.50
CA GLY A 626 25.22 20.83 4.06
C GLY A 626 25.17 21.09 2.54
N ILE A 627 25.56 20.13 1.71
CA ILE A 627 25.62 20.27 0.25
C ILE A 627 24.69 19.26 -0.44
N ASP A 628 23.86 19.79 -1.34
CA ASP A 628 22.98 19.08 -2.25
C ASP A 628 23.80 18.25 -3.26
N LEU A 629 23.57 16.94 -3.33
CA LEU A 629 24.34 16.00 -4.18
C LEU A 629 24.21 16.30 -5.69
N ASP A 630 23.25 17.14 -6.08
CA ASP A 630 22.98 17.52 -7.47
C ASP A 630 24.05 18.42 -8.12
N GLN A 631 24.93 19.08 -7.35
CA GLN A 631 25.99 19.91 -7.94
C GLN A 631 27.19 19.10 -8.48
N GLU A 632 27.52 17.93 -7.92
CA GLU A 632 28.68 17.14 -8.37
C GLU A 632 28.34 16.07 -9.42
N ALA A 633 27.10 15.57 -9.47
CA ALA A 633 26.65 14.74 -10.60
C ALA A 633 26.76 15.48 -11.95
N GLN A 634 26.69 16.82 -11.94
CA GLN A 634 26.91 17.68 -13.10
C GLN A 634 28.41 17.93 -13.42
N ILE A 635 29.32 17.70 -12.48
CA ILE A 635 30.77 17.86 -12.68
C ILE A 635 31.39 16.55 -13.17
N SER A 636 30.85 15.39 -12.77
CA SER A 636 31.30 14.07 -13.26
C SER A 636 30.75 13.65 -14.63
N LEU A 637 29.88 14.47 -15.24
CA LEU A 637 29.36 14.30 -16.61
C LEU A 637 29.96 15.31 -17.61
N ARG A 638 31.03 16.01 -17.24
CA ARG A 638 31.96 16.70 -18.15
C ARG A 638 33.26 15.92 -18.22
#